data_AF-A0A949G2K1-F1
#
_entry.id   AF-A0A949G2K1-F1
#
_cell.length_a   1.000
_cell.length_b   1.000
_cell.length_c   1.000
_cell.angle_alpha   90.00
_cell.angle_beta   90.00
_cell.angle_gamma   90.00
#
_symmetry.space_group_name_H-M   'P 1'
#
loop_
_entity.id
_entity.type
_entity.pdbx_description
1 polymer ?
#
loop_
_entity_poly.entity_id
_entity_poly.type
_entity_poly.pdbx_seq_one_letter_code
_entity_poly.pdbx_strand_id
1 'polypeptide(L)'
;MAPAALTRRTLLAALLVAASSVPAVADTLSSGWIALGSGTQTPYYIRTTSVPGPTVMITGGVHGNEPAGASAANQIRTWSITKGTLIVVPFCAPQALDANTREIPGEGNLNRNFPGVGDPITATTGSTAAALWAFARQAVPEWHIDMHEGIGIAGDEASTSVGSSIIHMNEKVTNAQVTKMLTAVNAGITDPAKKFSDLGSTGPIDTSFARATVTFLGTRGMIVETTSTDQTLPLRVNQHRTAVSQFLMDQGMIAGAFGGPRNGVIDEFTYDEPEGTKLTQAGNSLPNGAVWDTSPYATRTLGGMLQIQRTQSGTSVTSTGVLGGGEVRVRRAGEVGNVATDIGEGFATMVVDGWDFRSTQVGETISFGFRNAVSPTAEDTAHIVLKRTGLDEVSILGQGFGTGAANIATQARFRAVQSTPVQFVLQLNKRTNLDGTPLVSGASAGGFYRVYYQTLGQDYVEVGSGAAVRQDRNGNHLSMRISGSIGASGGSFNVDRTAFSSTLPGLLIPASAPGVVNLMCTTGTLTQGRAGFPFLSGTTRLEKTGAGTMVLDAANILTGSTTVLAGRLQLANSLALRASRLVPLSGGTVTLAAGLQTIVGGLAADAGGLVDVGSGMMIIASGLTPAGLVSAIQAGRGDGSWNGTRGITSTAAAQALSRSIPRTIGWLDNGDGSVSVAYAAPGDTNLDSNVDILDAANFLAGGRFDSGLLAAWNEGDFTYDSVVDILDAADLLSTGLYDVGAYNLSAGAATDVIAVPEPAPSLVGFACAAWGGVIAWRRSRGRRRRFRNEVVIAPRTFRRAPPTTASGGSSPRRSPTCSTAG
;
A
#
# COMPACT_ATOMS: atom_id res chain seq x y z
N MET A 1 -19.61 26.43 74.37
CA MET A 1 -19.85 25.03 73.92
C MET A 1 -20.50 25.06 72.54
N ALA A 2 -20.53 23.93 71.83
CA ALA A 2 -20.98 23.84 70.43
C ALA A 2 -22.46 24.23 70.21
N PRO A 3 -22.88 24.45 68.96
CA PRO A 3 -23.69 23.37 68.35
C PRO A 3 -23.48 23.13 66.83
N ALA A 4 -23.89 21.93 66.42
CA ALA A 4 -24.50 21.53 65.14
C ALA A 4 -23.85 21.88 63.78
N ALA A 5 -23.76 20.87 62.90
CA ALA A 5 -23.43 21.02 61.49
C ALA A 5 -24.49 20.35 60.60
N LEU A 6 -24.94 21.03 59.52
CA LEU A 6 -25.41 20.36 58.30
C LEU A 6 -25.49 21.29 57.06
N THR A 7 -24.98 20.80 55.93
CA THR A 7 -25.35 21.13 54.52
C THR A 7 -25.47 22.57 53.99
N ARG A 8 -24.58 22.93 53.06
CA ARG A 8 -24.85 23.35 51.66
C ARG A 8 -23.52 23.38 50.87
N ARG A 9 -23.31 22.46 49.92
CA ARG A 9 -23.63 22.50 48.48
C ARG A 9 -22.65 23.31 47.60
N THR A 10 -21.88 22.55 46.80
CA THR A 10 -21.44 22.83 45.41
C THR A 10 -20.71 24.13 45.09
N LEU A 11 -19.38 24.05 44.91
CA LEU A 11 -18.69 24.40 43.64
C LEU A 11 -17.18 24.13 43.72
N LEU A 12 -16.68 23.22 42.86
CA LEU A 12 -15.37 23.35 42.23
C LEU A 12 -15.37 22.52 40.94
N ALA A 13 -14.85 23.08 39.84
CA ALA A 13 -14.92 22.48 38.51
C ALA A 13 -13.78 21.48 38.26
N ALA A 14 -13.95 20.62 37.26
CA ALA A 14 -12.98 19.59 36.92
C ALA A 14 -11.66 20.20 36.40
N LEU A 15 -10.55 19.87 37.08
CA LEU A 15 -9.22 19.99 36.50
C LEU A 15 -8.87 18.66 35.81
N LEU A 16 -9.52 18.38 34.68
CA LEU A 16 -9.10 17.28 33.83
C LEU A 16 -7.72 17.61 33.27
N VAL A 17 -6.68 16.92 33.75
CA VAL A 17 -5.39 16.91 33.06
C VAL A 17 -5.63 16.18 31.74
N ALA A 18 -5.77 16.96 30.66
CA ALA A 18 -5.74 16.45 29.32
C ALA A 18 -4.33 15.94 29.04
N ALA A 19 -4.07 14.68 29.40
CA ALA A 19 -2.91 13.94 28.95
C ALA A 19 -3.01 13.81 27.43
N SER A 20 -2.44 14.77 26.71
CA SER A 20 -2.35 14.77 25.26
C SER A 20 -1.57 13.54 24.83
N SER A 21 -2.29 12.50 24.42
CA SER A 21 -1.71 11.28 23.87
C SER A 21 -0.97 11.64 22.59
N VAL A 22 0.34 11.86 22.72
CA VAL A 22 1.24 11.98 21.57
C VAL A 22 1.03 10.71 20.75
N PRO A 23 0.60 10.80 19.47
CA PRO A 23 0.42 9.61 18.67
C PRO A 23 1.76 8.88 18.59
N ALA A 24 1.74 7.56 18.80
CA ALA A 24 2.95 6.76 18.67
C ALA A 24 3.52 6.99 17.26
N VAL A 25 4.75 7.49 17.18
CA VAL A 25 5.42 7.78 15.92
C VAL A 25 5.71 6.44 15.25
N ALA A 26 4.87 6.08 14.27
CA ALA A 26 5.02 4.85 13.52
C ALA A 26 6.33 4.85 12.74
N ASP A 27 7.07 3.75 12.81
CA ASP A 27 8.26 3.57 11.98
C ASP A 27 7.87 3.10 10.59
N THR A 28 8.55 3.63 9.58
CA THR A 28 8.30 3.28 8.17
C THR A 28 9.27 2.20 7.75
N LEU A 29 8.77 0.98 7.51
CA LEU A 29 9.52 -0.06 6.82
C LEU A 29 9.48 0.19 5.31
N SER A 30 10.64 0.15 4.68
CA SER A 30 10.83 0.07 3.24
C SER A 30 11.76 -1.10 2.90
N SER A 31 11.68 -1.59 1.68
CA SER A 31 12.53 -2.68 1.17
C SER A 31 12.88 -2.47 -0.29
N GLY A 32 13.90 -3.18 -0.75
CA GLY A 32 14.31 -3.20 -2.14
C GLY A 32 15.34 -4.29 -2.41
N TRP A 33 15.95 -4.26 -3.59
CA TRP A 33 16.91 -5.26 -4.03
C TRP A 33 18.26 -4.61 -4.36
N ILE A 34 19.34 -5.22 -3.89
CA ILE A 34 20.71 -4.94 -4.34
C ILE A 34 21.00 -5.93 -5.47
N ALA A 35 21.20 -5.43 -6.70
CA ALA A 35 21.57 -6.27 -7.83
C ALA A 35 23.06 -6.66 -7.73
N LEU A 36 23.35 -7.96 -7.60
CA LEU A 36 24.69 -8.50 -7.36
C LEU A 36 25.45 -8.86 -8.64
N GLY A 37 24.86 -8.60 -9.82
CA GLY A 37 25.35 -9.04 -11.13
C GLY A 37 24.79 -10.41 -11.54
N SER A 38 25.00 -10.78 -12.81
CA SER A 38 24.64 -12.10 -13.38
C SER A 38 23.17 -12.54 -13.21
N GLY A 39 22.25 -11.61 -12.96
CA GLY A 39 20.84 -11.89 -12.67
C GLY A 39 20.52 -12.16 -11.18
N THR A 40 21.53 -12.25 -10.32
CA THR A 40 21.37 -12.42 -8.88
C THR A 40 21.07 -11.09 -8.19
N GLN A 41 20.23 -11.14 -7.16
CA GLN A 41 19.92 -10.00 -6.28
C GLN A 41 19.78 -10.47 -4.82
N THR A 42 20.01 -9.56 -3.87
CA THR A 42 19.74 -9.76 -2.44
C THR A 42 18.80 -8.69 -1.90
N PRO A 43 17.84 -9.03 -1.02
CA PRO A 43 16.92 -8.04 -0.48
C PRO A 43 17.58 -7.20 0.60
N TYR A 44 17.21 -5.92 0.68
CA TYR A 44 17.53 -5.04 1.80
C TYR A 44 16.24 -4.48 2.41
N TYR A 45 16.33 -4.11 3.69
CA TYR A 45 15.24 -3.54 4.47
C TYR A 45 15.74 -2.29 5.20
N ILE A 46 14.96 -1.22 5.19
CA ILE A 46 15.25 0.02 5.93
C ILE A 46 14.00 0.39 6.73
N ARG A 47 14.08 0.29 8.05
CA ARG A 47 13.13 0.93 8.97
C ARG A 47 13.66 2.30 9.36
N THR A 48 12.84 3.33 9.28
CA THR A 48 13.22 4.69 9.68
C THR A 48 12.08 5.40 10.41
N THR A 49 12.42 6.46 11.13
CA THR A 49 11.50 7.26 11.96
C THR A 49 11.79 8.75 11.77
N SER A 50 10.82 9.61 12.11
CA SER A 50 11.04 11.05 12.19
C SER A 50 11.78 11.50 13.48
N VAL A 51 12.11 10.57 14.38
CA VAL A 51 12.81 10.86 15.64
C VAL A 51 14.32 10.64 15.44
N PRO A 52 15.19 11.66 15.63
CA PRO A 52 16.62 11.52 15.43
C PRO A 52 17.27 10.43 16.28
N GLY A 53 18.14 9.63 15.66
CA GLY A 53 18.89 8.54 16.26
C GLY A 53 19.96 8.02 15.29
N PRO A 54 20.77 7.02 15.69
CA PRO A 54 21.84 6.50 14.85
C PRO A 54 21.30 5.74 13.63
N THR A 55 22.14 5.63 12.59
CA THR A 55 21.93 4.68 11.49
C THR A 55 22.73 3.42 11.78
N VAL A 56 22.04 2.29 11.96
CA VAL A 56 22.63 0.98 12.26
C VAL A 56 22.40 0.05 11.08
N MET A 57 23.46 -0.51 10.52
CA MET A 57 23.41 -1.55 9.48
C MET A 57 23.69 -2.93 10.08
N ILE A 58 22.92 -3.93 9.67
CA ILE A 58 23.03 -5.31 10.14
C ILE A 58 23.06 -6.25 8.93
N THR A 59 24.09 -7.09 8.86
CA THR A 59 24.33 -8.01 7.75
C THR A 59 24.35 -9.46 8.22
N GLY A 60 23.97 -10.36 7.33
CA GLY A 60 24.05 -11.81 7.55
C GLY A 60 24.28 -12.55 6.24
N GLY A 61 24.78 -13.79 6.33
CA GLY A 61 25.00 -14.63 5.15
C GLY A 61 26.09 -14.12 4.21
N VAL A 62 27.15 -13.51 4.75
CA VAL A 62 28.37 -13.16 4.00
C VAL A 62 29.14 -14.43 3.57
N HIS A 63 29.04 -15.50 4.35
CA HIS A 63 29.36 -16.86 3.94
C HIS A 63 28.07 -17.71 3.93
N GLY A 64 27.97 -18.67 3.02
CA GLY A 64 26.76 -19.47 2.84
C GLY A 64 26.59 -20.65 3.79
N ASN A 65 27.68 -21.18 4.32
CA ASN A 65 27.67 -22.23 5.35
C ASN A 65 27.51 -21.68 6.78
N GLU A 66 27.14 -20.40 6.93
CA GLU A 66 26.96 -19.67 8.19
C GLU A 66 25.49 -19.18 8.36
N PRO A 67 24.49 -20.10 8.35
CA PRO A 67 23.08 -19.75 8.22
C PRO A 67 22.45 -19.06 9.45
N ALA A 68 23.08 -19.07 10.63
CA ALA A 68 22.51 -18.41 11.80
C ALA A 68 22.50 -16.88 11.67
N GLY A 69 23.56 -16.28 11.11
CA GLY A 69 23.62 -14.83 10.90
C GLY A 69 22.53 -14.38 9.93
N ALA A 70 22.38 -15.08 8.80
CA ALA A 70 21.32 -14.82 7.83
C ALA A 70 19.90 -14.96 8.42
N SER A 71 19.67 -16.06 9.17
CA SER A 71 18.39 -16.32 9.84
C SER A 71 18.10 -15.31 10.95
N ALA A 72 19.12 -14.80 11.65
CA ALA A 72 18.97 -13.74 12.65
C ALA A 72 18.61 -12.41 11.99
N ALA A 73 19.35 -11.99 10.96
CA ALA A 73 19.08 -10.76 10.22
C ALA A 73 17.65 -10.74 9.64
N ASN A 74 17.22 -11.83 9.00
CA ASN A 74 15.86 -11.96 8.45
C ASN A 74 14.76 -11.84 9.53
N GLN A 75 15.10 -12.09 10.80
CA GLN A 75 14.21 -11.92 11.96
C GLN A 75 14.36 -10.58 12.68
N ILE A 76 15.39 -9.78 12.37
CA ILE A 76 15.65 -8.46 12.95
C ILE A 76 14.99 -7.36 12.10
N ARG A 77 14.86 -7.55 10.77
CA ARG A 77 14.18 -6.59 9.86
C ARG A 77 12.73 -6.27 10.26
N THR A 78 12.07 -7.14 11.03
CA THR A 78 10.69 -6.96 11.49
C THR A 78 10.58 -6.15 12.78
N TRP A 79 11.68 -5.86 13.48
CA TRP A 79 11.66 -5.15 14.76
C TRP A 79 11.37 -3.66 14.54
N SER A 80 10.20 -3.20 14.98
CA SER A 80 9.86 -1.77 14.99
C SER A 80 10.83 -0.97 15.86
N ILE A 81 11.24 0.19 15.36
CA ILE A 81 12.17 1.10 16.04
C ILE A 81 11.47 2.38 16.54
N THR A 82 12.02 2.99 17.58
CA THR A 82 11.51 4.20 18.24
C THR A 82 12.22 5.48 17.81
N LYS A 83 13.44 5.37 17.27
CA LYS A 83 14.23 6.48 16.72
C LYS A 83 15.32 5.98 15.76
N GLY A 84 15.85 6.88 14.93
CA GLY A 84 16.94 6.60 13.99
C GLY A 84 16.50 5.75 12.80
N THR A 85 17.47 5.02 12.25
CA THR A 85 17.30 4.18 11.05
C THR A 85 17.99 2.83 11.23
N LEU A 86 17.27 1.73 10.99
CA LEU A 86 17.76 0.36 11.03
C LEU A 86 17.76 -0.22 9.61
N ILE A 87 18.95 -0.55 9.10
CA ILE A 87 19.19 -1.13 7.79
C ILE A 87 19.56 -2.61 7.97
N VAL A 88 18.95 -3.52 7.21
CA VAL A 88 19.20 -4.96 7.30
C VAL A 88 19.37 -5.59 5.92
N VAL A 89 20.46 -6.32 5.71
CA VAL A 89 20.73 -7.13 4.50
C VAL A 89 20.96 -8.59 4.94
N PRO A 90 19.92 -9.44 4.94
CA PRO A 90 19.99 -10.75 5.58
C PRO A 90 20.70 -11.84 4.78
N PHE A 91 20.91 -11.65 3.48
CA PHE A 91 21.46 -12.68 2.59
C PHE A 91 22.56 -12.07 1.71
N CYS A 92 23.70 -11.68 2.29
CA CYS A 92 24.73 -10.94 1.53
C CYS A 92 25.26 -11.72 0.31
N ALA A 93 25.44 -13.03 0.44
CA ALA A 93 25.85 -13.95 -0.62
C ALA A 93 24.79 -15.07 -0.84
N PRO A 94 23.65 -14.79 -1.50
CA PRO A 94 22.61 -15.80 -1.73
C PRO A 94 23.14 -17.00 -2.51
N GLN A 95 24.02 -16.79 -3.50
CA GLN A 95 24.67 -17.85 -4.28
C GLN A 95 25.47 -18.84 -3.41
N ALA A 96 26.09 -18.35 -2.32
CA ALA A 96 26.83 -19.18 -1.39
C ALA A 96 25.88 -19.91 -0.43
N LEU A 97 24.81 -19.25 0.02
CA LEU A 97 23.76 -19.84 0.88
C LEU A 97 23.07 -21.01 0.16
N ASP A 98 22.68 -20.83 -1.09
CA ASP A 98 22.05 -21.88 -1.93
C ASP A 98 22.98 -23.08 -2.16
N ALA A 99 24.28 -22.82 -2.32
CA ALA A 99 25.32 -23.85 -2.43
C ALA A 99 25.73 -24.46 -1.07
N ASN A 100 25.34 -23.86 0.06
CA ASN A 100 25.83 -24.16 1.41
C ASN A 100 27.37 -24.18 1.50
N THR A 101 28.03 -23.21 0.84
CA THR A 101 29.49 -23.07 0.78
C THR A 101 29.98 -21.83 1.51
N ARG A 102 31.24 -21.83 1.98
CA ARG A 102 31.87 -20.62 2.53
C ARG A 102 32.03 -19.52 1.49
N GLU A 103 32.45 -19.93 0.30
CA GLU A 103 32.79 -19.06 -0.81
C GLU A 103 31.63 -18.98 -1.80
N ILE A 104 31.49 -17.84 -2.47
CA ILE A 104 30.60 -17.65 -3.61
C ILE A 104 31.17 -18.45 -4.79
N PRO A 105 30.39 -19.36 -5.41
CA PRO A 105 30.81 -20.04 -6.63
C PRO A 105 31.18 -19.04 -7.73
N GLY A 106 32.47 -18.93 -8.04
CA GLY A 106 33.02 -18.02 -9.06
C GLY A 106 33.52 -16.64 -8.56
N GLU A 107 33.15 -16.18 -7.37
CA GLU A 107 33.69 -14.93 -6.77
C GLU A 107 34.58 -15.16 -5.54
N GLY A 108 34.63 -16.38 -5.00
CA GLY A 108 35.50 -16.75 -3.88
C GLY A 108 34.98 -16.29 -2.52
N ASN A 109 35.88 -16.05 -1.57
CA ASN A 109 35.53 -15.62 -0.22
C ASN A 109 35.12 -14.14 -0.20
N LEU A 110 33.81 -13.87 -0.15
CA LEU A 110 33.24 -12.51 -0.12
C LEU A 110 33.89 -11.64 0.97
N ASN A 111 34.21 -12.20 2.15
CA ASN A 111 34.81 -11.44 3.24
C ASN A 111 36.32 -11.20 3.08
N ARG A 112 36.85 -11.33 1.86
CA ARG A 112 38.19 -10.88 1.40
C ARG A 112 38.12 -9.97 0.17
N ASN A 113 36.92 -9.62 -0.28
CA ASN A 113 36.69 -8.96 -1.56
C ASN A 113 36.36 -7.45 -1.43
N PHE A 114 36.42 -6.88 -0.23
CA PHE A 114 36.20 -5.45 0.04
C PHE A 114 37.55 -4.70 0.15
N PRO A 115 37.59 -3.36 -0.02
CA PRO A 115 38.85 -2.61 -0.01
C PRO A 115 39.59 -2.76 1.33
N GLY A 116 40.91 -2.98 1.27
CA GLY A 116 41.81 -3.10 2.42
C GLY A 116 42.48 -1.78 2.82
N VAL A 117 43.33 -1.82 3.84
CA VAL A 117 44.06 -0.63 4.32
C VAL A 117 45.13 -0.23 3.30
N GLY A 118 44.91 0.92 2.65
CA GLY A 118 45.78 1.48 1.61
C GLY A 118 45.22 1.38 0.20
N ASP A 119 44.15 0.61 0.00
CA ASP A 119 43.45 0.53 -1.28
C ASP A 119 42.62 1.79 -1.59
N PRO A 120 42.32 2.07 -2.87
CA PRO A 120 41.24 2.98 -3.24
C PRO A 120 39.89 2.53 -2.68
N ILE A 121 39.04 3.49 -2.29
CA ILE A 121 37.65 3.27 -1.78
C ILE A 121 36.70 2.57 -2.78
N THR A 122 37.18 2.20 -3.97
CA THR A 122 36.46 1.48 -5.03
C THR A 122 37.07 0.11 -5.36
N ALA A 123 38.08 -0.35 -4.61
CA ALA A 123 38.77 -1.62 -4.87
C ALA A 123 37.98 -2.83 -4.33
N THR A 124 37.04 -3.34 -5.12
CA THR A 124 36.25 -4.54 -4.79
C THR A 124 36.45 -5.66 -5.81
N THR A 125 36.52 -6.89 -5.35
CA THR A 125 36.68 -8.10 -6.19
C THR A 125 35.34 -8.81 -6.37
N GLY A 126 34.91 -9.02 -7.61
CA GLY A 126 33.60 -9.61 -7.90
C GLY A 126 32.43 -8.63 -7.77
N SER A 127 31.31 -8.96 -8.41
CA SER A 127 30.14 -8.09 -8.50
C SER A 127 29.29 -8.09 -7.21
N THR A 128 29.30 -9.18 -6.43
CA THR A 128 28.60 -9.23 -5.13
C THR A 128 29.23 -8.25 -4.14
N ALA A 129 30.57 -8.23 -4.03
CA ALA A 129 31.28 -7.29 -3.17
C ALA A 129 31.09 -5.83 -3.64
N ALA A 130 31.21 -5.58 -4.95
CA ALA A 130 31.03 -4.25 -5.53
C ALA A 130 29.64 -3.67 -5.23
N ALA A 131 28.58 -4.48 -5.34
CA ALA A 131 27.20 -4.05 -5.12
C ALA A 131 26.89 -3.79 -3.64
N LEU A 132 27.28 -4.70 -2.73
CA LEU A 132 27.14 -4.52 -1.29
C LEU A 132 27.94 -3.31 -0.78
N TRP A 133 29.15 -3.11 -1.32
CA TRP A 133 29.98 -1.96 -0.98
C TRP A 133 29.37 -0.64 -1.49
N ALA A 134 28.87 -0.60 -2.73
CA ALA A 134 28.17 0.56 -3.26
C ALA A 134 26.96 0.96 -2.38
N PHE A 135 26.17 -0.02 -1.93
CA PHE A 135 25.05 0.19 -1.01
C PHE A 135 25.52 0.72 0.36
N ALA A 136 26.55 0.12 0.97
CA ALA A 136 27.09 0.59 2.25
C ALA A 136 27.64 2.03 2.17
N ARG A 137 28.31 2.40 1.09
CA ARG A 137 28.77 3.79 0.84
C ARG A 137 27.63 4.77 0.62
N GLN A 138 26.45 4.33 0.18
CA GLN A 138 25.25 5.17 0.08
C GLN A 138 24.54 5.30 1.44
N ALA A 139 24.55 4.24 2.25
CA ALA A 139 23.93 4.20 3.57
C ALA A 139 24.71 4.98 4.65
N VAL A 140 26.05 5.01 4.54
CA VAL A 140 26.99 5.63 5.51
C VAL A 140 26.60 5.35 6.98
N PRO A 141 26.53 4.08 7.40
CA PRO A 141 26.04 3.72 8.73
C PRO A 141 27.01 4.18 9.82
N GLU A 142 26.48 4.63 10.96
CA GLU A 142 27.29 4.93 12.15
C GLU A 142 27.79 3.64 12.81
N TRP A 143 26.99 2.57 12.74
CA TRP A 143 27.30 1.25 13.29
C TRP A 143 27.03 0.15 12.28
N HIS A 144 27.89 -0.85 12.23
CA HIS A 144 27.73 -2.03 11.36
C HIS A 144 27.96 -3.30 12.18
N ILE A 145 26.95 -4.18 12.23
CA ILE A 145 27.01 -5.47 12.94
C ILE A 145 26.89 -6.58 11.90
N ASP A 146 28.00 -7.28 11.65
CA ASP A 146 28.11 -8.35 10.68
C ASP A 146 28.06 -9.71 11.39
N MET A 147 27.14 -10.60 10.98
CA MET A 147 26.83 -11.82 11.72
C MET A 147 27.35 -13.08 11.02
N HIS A 148 28.31 -13.72 11.68
CA HIS A 148 29.16 -14.81 11.19
C HIS A 148 29.10 -16.03 12.12
N GLU A 149 29.62 -17.17 11.66
CA GLU A 149 29.76 -18.36 12.51
C GLU A 149 31.12 -19.05 12.40
N GLY A 150 31.78 -19.23 13.55
CA GLY A 150 32.93 -20.11 13.70
C GLY A 150 32.52 -21.59 13.79
N ILE A 151 33.45 -22.48 13.43
CA ILE A 151 33.28 -23.93 13.57
C ILE A 151 33.47 -24.34 15.03
N GLY A 152 34.47 -23.79 15.72
CA GLY A 152 34.80 -24.07 17.13
C GLY A 152 34.49 -22.89 18.06
N ILE A 153 35.01 -22.95 19.29
CA ILE A 153 34.98 -21.86 20.28
C ILE A 153 36.29 -21.06 20.19
N ALA A 154 36.20 -19.73 20.29
CA ALA A 154 37.36 -18.85 20.39
C ALA A 154 38.12 -19.06 21.71
N GLY A 155 39.43 -19.30 21.62
CA GLY A 155 40.28 -19.56 22.80
C GLY A 155 40.37 -21.04 23.23
N ASP A 156 39.75 -21.96 22.48
CA ASP A 156 40.06 -23.39 22.56
C ASP A 156 41.45 -23.67 21.96
N GLU A 157 42.39 -24.21 22.74
CA GLU A 157 43.74 -24.53 22.25
C GLU A 157 43.75 -25.57 21.12
N ALA A 158 42.68 -26.34 20.95
CA ALA A 158 42.50 -27.26 19.82
C ALA A 158 41.95 -26.59 18.54
N SER A 159 41.64 -25.29 18.55
CA SER A 159 40.95 -24.61 17.46
C SER A 159 41.49 -23.22 17.12
N THR A 160 41.71 -22.95 15.84
CA THR A 160 41.96 -21.59 15.32
C THR A 160 40.66 -20.82 15.01
N SER A 161 39.52 -21.30 15.53
CA SER A 161 38.21 -20.71 15.25
C SER A 161 37.92 -19.49 16.12
N VAL A 162 36.99 -18.66 15.64
CA VAL A 162 36.58 -17.39 16.27
C VAL A 162 35.15 -17.44 16.82
N GLY A 163 34.50 -18.61 16.77
CA GLY A 163 33.10 -18.79 17.17
C GLY A 163 32.85 -18.51 18.64
N SER A 164 31.65 -18.05 18.98
CA SER A 164 31.30 -17.56 20.32
C SER A 164 32.23 -16.40 20.72
N SER A 165 32.22 -15.34 19.93
CA SER A 165 32.94 -14.11 20.23
C SER A 165 32.30 -12.86 19.60
N ILE A 166 32.83 -11.70 19.95
CA ILE A 166 32.60 -10.44 19.24
C ILE A 166 33.96 -9.82 18.91
N ILE A 167 34.14 -9.40 17.65
CA ILE A 167 35.40 -8.87 17.10
C ILE A 167 35.17 -7.40 16.70
N HIS A 168 35.95 -6.46 17.23
CA HIS A 168 35.69 -5.02 17.04
C HIS A 168 36.95 -4.15 17.17
N MET A 169 36.87 -2.88 16.79
CA MET A 169 37.95 -1.91 16.98
C MET A 169 38.11 -1.50 18.45
N ASN A 170 39.34 -1.15 18.86
CA ASN A 170 39.62 -0.53 20.16
C ASN A 170 39.12 0.93 20.25
N GLU A 171 37.81 1.12 20.35
CA GLU A 171 37.18 2.43 20.44
C GLU A 171 36.24 2.47 21.65
N LYS A 172 36.33 3.55 22.44
CA LYS A 172 35.75 3.60 23.80
C LYS A 172 34.23 3.37 23.83
N VAL A 173 33.50 3.79 22.80
CA VAL A 173 32.05 3.60 22.71
C VAL A 173 31.74 2.15 22.33
N THR A 174 32.49 1.62 21.37
CA THR A 174 32.39 0.24 20.86
C THR A 174 32.67 -0.78 21.96
N ASN A 175 33.79 -0.66 22.69
CA ASN A 175 34.14 -1.54 23.81
C ASN A 175 33.02 -1.56 24.88
N ALA A 176 32.40 -0.41 25.16
CA ALA A 176 31.31 -0.29 26.12
C ALA A 176 29.98 -0.92 25.64
N GLN A 177 29.73 -0.96 24.33
CA GLN A 177 28.60 -1.70 23.75
C GLN A 177 28.87 -3.21 23.79
N VAL A 178 30.05 -3.65 23.34
CA VAL A 178 30.42 -5.07 23.30
C VAL A 178 30.40 -5.69 24.70
N THR A 179 30.89 -4.99 25.72
CA THR A 179 30.78 -5.43 27.13
C THR A 179 29.33 -5.80 27.52
N LYS A 180 28.35 -5.00 27.09
CA LYS A 180 26.92 -5.25 27.38
C LYS A 180 26.36 -6.38 26.51
N MET A 181 26.69 -6.42 25.22
CA MET A 181 26.28 -7.49 24.30
C MET A 181 26.76 -8.86 24.80
N LEU A 182 28.03 -8.95 25.21
CA LEU A 182 28.62 -10.13 25.84
C LEU A 182 27.91 -10.49 27.15
N THR A 183 27.60 -9.51 28.01
CA THR A 183 26.85 -9.74 29.25
C THR A 183 25.46 -10.34 28.96
N ALA A 184 24.74 -9.79 27.98
CA ALA A 184 23.39 -10.23 27.63
C ALA A 184 23.36 -11.63 27.01
N VAL A 185 24.27 -11.93 26.06
CA VAL A 185 24.32 -13.27 25.44
C VAL A 185 24.80 -14.34 26.42
N ASN A 186 25.78 -14.02 27.28
CA ASN A 186 26.30 -14.96 28.28
C ASN A 186 25.38 -15.22 29.47
N ALA A 187 24.38 -14.36 29.72
CA ALA A 187 23.40 -14.56 30.79
C ALA A 187 22.58 -15.85 30.61
N GLY A 188 22.35 -16.28 29.36
CA GLY A 188 21.65 -17.53 29.03
C GLY A 188 22.55 -18.77 28.90
N ILE A 189 23.86 -18.64 29.07
CA ILE A 189 24.83 -19.72 28.79
C ILE A 189 25.36 -20.28 30.11
N THR A 190 24.94 -21.51 30.43
CA THR A 190 25.31 -22.22 31.66
C THR A 190 26.68 -22.90 31.58
N ASP A 191 27.04 -23.43 30.41
CA ASP A 191 28.34 -24.04 30.12
C ASP A 191 29.43 -22.95 29.97
N PRO A 192 30.42 -22.87 30.87
CA PRO A 192 31.47 -21.86 30.78
C PRO A 192 32.30 -21.95 29.49
N ALA A 193 32.45 -23.15 28.92
CA ALA A 193 33.23 -23.37 27.70
C ALA A 193 32.49 -22.96 26.42
N LYS A 194 31.20 -22.59 26.52
CA LYS A 194 30.40 -22.09 25.38
C LYS A 194 30.07 -20.60 25.48
N LYS A 195 30.74 -19.86 26.39
CA LYS A 195 30.51 -18.42 26.58
C LYS A 195 31.20 -17.59 25.51
N PHE A 196 30.54 -16.51 25.13
CA PHE A 196 31.06 -15.52 24.20
C PHE A 196 32.19 -14.72 24.83
N SER A 197 33.28 -14.58 24.08
CA SER A 197 34.46 -13.81 24.45
C SER A 197 34.53 -12.46 23.72
N ASP A 198 35.25 -11.50 24.30
CA ASP A 198 35.82 -10.37 23.56
C ASP A 198 37.09 -10.90 22.88
N LEU A 199 37.10 -10.98 21.54
CA LEU A 199 38.27 -11.49 20.79
C LEU A 199 39.25 -10.38 20.42
N GLY A 200 39.08 -9.20 21.00
CA GLY A 200 40.10 -8.18 21.04
C GLY A 200 40.09 -7.22 19.87
N SER A 201 40.94 -6.21 20.03
CA SER A 201 40.59 -4.85 19.65
C SER A 201 41.38 -4.31 18.44
N THR A 202 42.10 -5.21 17.75
CA THR A 202 42.69 -4.96 16.43
C THR A 202 41.61 -4.80 15.34
N GLY A 203 40.44 -5.41 15.54
CA GLY A 203 39.24 -5.30 14.69
C GLY A 203 39.05 -6.43 13.66
N PRO A 204 37.88 -6.48 12.99
CA PRO A 204 37.58 -7.40 11.90
C PRO A 204 38.72 -7.50 10.88
N ILE A 205 38.99 -8.69 10.32
CA ILE A 205 40.16 -8.88 9.44
C ILE A 205 40.16 -7.91 8.25
N ASP A 206 41.35 -7.52 7.77
CA ASP A 206 41.41 -6.62 6.61
C ASP A 206 40.80 -7.25 5.35
N THR A 207 40.29 -6.41 4.44
CA THR A 207 39.41 -6.77 3.29
C THR A 207 38.05 -7.40 3.65
N SER A 208 37.66 -7.44 4.93
CA SER A 208 36.28 -7.79 5.36
C SER A 208 35.28 -6.65 5.18
N PHE A 209 33.98 -6.97 5.06
CA PHE A 209 32.93 -5.96 4.91
C PHE A 209 32.86 -5.03 6.12
N ALA A 210 32.89 -5.61 7.32
CA ALA A 210 32.97 -4.87 8.58
C ALA A 210 34.21 -3.95 8.64
N ARG A 211 35.42 -4.44 8.28
CA ARG A 211 36.62 -3.59 8.23
C ARG A 211 36.47 -2.46 7.22
N ALA A 212 36.01 -2.74 6.00
CA ALA A 212 35.91 -1.73 4.96
C ALA A 212 35.02 -0.55 5.41
N THR A 213 33.87 -0.83 6.08
CA THR A 213 33.04 0.23 6.66
C THR A 213 33.77 1.06 7.74
N VAL A 214 34.59 0.43 8.59
CA VAL A 214 35.44 1.15 9.55
C VAL A 214 36.46 2.04 8.83
N THR A 215 37.26 1.46 7.95
CA THR A 215 38.42 2.11 7.31
C THR A 215 38.01 3.28 6.41
N PHE A 216 36.89 3.16 5.68
CA PHE A 216 36.53 4.09 4.61
C PHE A 216 35.29 4.96 4.89
N LEU A 217 34.42 4.58 5.83
CA LEU A 217 33.20 5.33 6.16
C LEU A 217 33.20 5.91 7.59
N GLY A 218 34.20 5.56 8.42
CA GLY A 218 34.23 5.95 9.83
C GLY A 218 33.22 5.21 10.72
N THR A 219 32.59 4.16 10.20
CA THR A 219 31.61 3.33 10.89
C THR A 219 32.23 2.59 12.08
N ARG A 220 31.48 2.43 13.17
CA ARG A 220 31.82 1.48 14.24
C ARG A 220 31.37 0.07 13.84
N GLY A 221 32.24 -0.62 13.12
CA GLY A 221 32.04 -1.99 12.66
C GLY A 221 32.46 -3.05 13.69
N MET A 222 31.65 -4.10 13.81
CA MET A 222 31.93 -5.29 14.60
C MET A 222 31.42 -6.55 13.89
N ILE A 223 32.09 -7.68 14.13
CA ILE A 223 31.57 -9.02 13.78
C ILE A 223 31.05 -9.70 15.05
N VAL A 224 29.90 -10.36 14.98
CA VAL A 224 29.37 -11.26 16.03
C VAL A 224 29.43 -12.70 15.52
N GLU A 225 30.21 -13.53 16.19
CA GLU A 225 30.50 -14.92 15.82
C GLU A 225 29.74 -15.90 16.72
N THR A 226 28.82 -16.71 16.19
CA THR A 226 28.31 -17.92 16.88
C THR A 226 29.22 -19.11 16.64
N THR A 227 28.99 -20.24 17.32
CA THR A 227 29.73 -21.50 17.06
C THR A 227 28.79 -22.56 16.52
N SER A 228 29.13 -23.18 15.40
CA SER A 228 28.30 -24.20 14.73
C SER A 228 28.41 -25.60 15.34
N THR A 229 29.56 -26.00 15.87
CA THR A 229 29.75 -27.32 16.51
C THR A 229 29.01 -27.38 17.84
N ASP A 230 28.32 -28.50 18.09
CA ASP A 230 27.56 -28.80 19.32
C ASP A 230 26.62 -27.68 19.81
N GLN A 231 26.08 -26.89 18.87
CA GLN A 231 25.04 -25.89 19.09
C GLN A 231 24.02 -25.90 17.94
N THR A 232 22.73 -26.03 18.27
CA THR A 232 21.68 -26.10 17.25
C THR A 232 21.47 -24.73 16.58
N LEU A 233 21.12 -24.70 15.29
CA LEU A 233 20.81 -23.46 14.56
C LEU A 233 19.90 -22.47 15.33
N PRO A 234 18.83 -22.90 16.03
CA PRO A 234 17.96 -21.98 16.76
C PRO A 234 18.63 -21.33 17.97
N LEU A 235 19.56 -22.02 18.64
CA LEU A 235 20.38 -21.46 19.71
C LEU A 235 21.30 -20.36 19.16
N ARG A 236 21.97 -20.63 18.04
CA ARG A 236 22.87 -19.71 17.34
C ARG A 236 22.13 -18.44 16.88
N VAL A 237 20.98 -18.59 16.25
CA VAL A 237 20.10 -17.46 15.89
C VAL A 237 19.64 -16.67 17.12
N ASN A 238 19.35 -17.34 18.23
CA ASN A 238 18.98 -16.64 19.46
C ASN A 238 20.15 -15.86 20.08
N GLN A 239 21.38 -16.37 20.01
CA GLN A 239 22.58 -15.69 20.49
C GLN A 239 22.82 -14.37 19.74
N HIS A 240 22.83 -14.41 18.40
CA HIS A 240 22.88 -13.20 17.56
C HIS A 240 21.79 -12.19 17.93
N ARG A 241 20.51 -12.63 17.96
CA ARG A 241 19.37 -11.77 18.30
C ARG A 241 19.48 -11.18 19.71
N THR A 242 20.05 -11.90 20.67
CA THR A 242 20.22 -11.42 22.04
C THR A 242 21.30 -10.33 22.10
N ALA A 243 22.44 -10.53 21.42
CA ALA A 243 23.48 -9.51 21.29
C ALA A 243 22.98 -8.24 20.58
N VAL A 244 22.33 -8.37 19.42
CA VAL A 244 21.75 -7.24 18.66
C VAL A 244 20.64 -6.53 19.46
N SER A 245 19.77 -7.29 20.15
CA SER A 245 18.73 -6.68 20.98
C SER A 245 19.31 -5.86 22.14
N GLN A 246 20.40 -6.29 22.76
CA GLN A 246 21.06 -5.49 23.79
C GLN A 246 21.61 -4.19 23.19
N PHE A 247 22.35 -4.30 22.08
CA PHE A 247 22.90 -3.15 21.37
C PHE A 247 21.83 -2.11 20.99
N LEU A 248 20.72 -2.54 20.36
CA LEU A 248 19.66 -1.62 19.94
C LEU A 248 18.89 -0.99 21.12
N MET A 249 18.77 -1.69 22.25
CA MET A 249 18.27 -1.08 23.50
C MET A 249 19.24 -0.02 24.04
N ASP A 250 20.55 -0.26 23.98
CA ASP A 250 21.57 0.69 24.42
C ASP A 250 21.70 1.92 23.52
N GLN A 251 21.40 1.79 22.22
CA GLN A 251 21.18 2.96 21.35
C GLN A 251 19.86 3.67 21.66
N GLY A 252 18.93 3.02 22.37
CA GLY A 252 17.56 3.47 22.61
C GLY A 252 16.67 3.41 21.37
N MET A 253 17.03 2.60 20.37
CA MET A 253 16.28 2.44 19.11
C MET A 253 15.09 1.48 19.23
N ILE A 254 15.01 0.68 20.29
CA ILE A 254 13.89 -0.23 20.55
C ILE A 254 13.42 -0.09 22.01
N ALA A 255 12.13 -0.24 22.25
CA ALA A 255 11.50 0.01 23.56
C ALA A 255 11.70 -1.10 24.61
N GLY A 256 12.25 -2.26 24.22
CA GLY A 256 12.45 -3.40 25.10
C GLY A 256 13.16 -4.58 24.41
N ALA A 257 13.39 -5.66 25.16
CA ALA A 257 14.24 -6.77 24.72
C ALA A 257 13.52 -7.77 23.80
N PHE A 258 14.07 -8.01 22.60
CA PHE A 258 13.66 -9.07 21.69
C PHE A 258 14.49 -10.37 21.84
N GLY A 259 15.56 -10.35 22.64
CA GLY A 259 16.39 -11.51 22.98
C GLY A 259 15.66 -12.62 23.73
N GLY A 260 16.26 -13.82 23.77
CA GLY A 260 15.61 -15.04 24.27
C GLY A 260 14.85 -15.83 23.18
N PRO A 261 14.62 -17.14 23.38
CA PRO A 261 13.90 -18.00 22.43
C PRO A 261 12.54 -17.36 22.12
N ARG A 262 12.35 -17.04 20.83
CA ARG A 262 11.83 -15.71 20.40
C ARG A 262 10.82 -15.10 21.37
N ASN A 263 11.01 -13.81 21.65
CA ASN A 263 10.01 -12.98 22.33
C ASN A 263 8.75 -12.66 21.46
N GLY A 264 8.33 -13.60 20.61
CA GLY A 264 6.95 -14.12 20.64
C GLY A 264 5.84 -13.30 19.98
N VAL A 265 6.07 -12.76 18.79
CA VAL A 265 4.98 -12.38 17.90
C VAL A 265 5.29 -12.86 16.47
N ILE A 266 4.26 -13.35 15.78
CA ILE A 266 4.24 -13.50 14.32
C ILE A 266 3.20 -12.50 13.84
N ASP A 267 3.57 -11.24 13.66
CA ASP A 267 2.66 -10.27 13.05
C ASP A 267 2.45 -10.64 11.57
N GLU A 268 3.55 -10.90 10.85
CA GLU A 268 3.56 -11.29 9.45
C GLU A 268 4.69 -12.29 9.15
N PHE A 269 4.45 -13.18 8.17
CA PHE A 269 5.33 -14.26 7.71
C PHE A 269 5.25 -14.31 6.18
N THR A 270 6.08 -13.49 5.54
CA THR A 270 6.33 -13.40 4.10
C THR A 270 7.48 -14.33 3.68
N TYR A 271 7.62 -14.54 2.36
CA TYR A 271 8.60 -15.46 1.76
C TYR A 271 9.61 -14.72 0.86
N ASP A 272 10.16 -13.61 1.37
CA ASP A 272 11.07 -12.72 0.65
C ASP A 272 12.49 -13.31 0.42
N GLU A 273 12.70 -14.59 0.70
CA GLU A 273 13.97 -15.29 0.48
C GLU A 273 14.26 -15.59 -1.02
N PRO A 274 15.54 -15.77 -1.40
CA PRO A 274 15.94 -16.09 -2.79
C PRO A 274 15.17 -17.28 -3.39
N GLU A 275 14.97 -17.24 -4.71
CA GLU A 275 14.16 -18.24 -5.43
C GLU A 275 14.70 -19.67 -5.25
N GLY A 276 13.81 -20.59 -4.88
CA GLY A 276 14.13 -22.00 -4.63
C GLY A 276 14.49 -22.33 -3.18
N THR A 277 14.70 -21.33 -2.30
CA THR A 277 14.91 -21.50 -0.86
C THR A 277 13.81 -22.39 -0.28
N LYS A 278 14.15 -23.48 0.40
CA LYS A 278 13.12 -24.34 1.00
C LYS A 278 12.44 -23.65 2.18
N LEU A 279 11.19 -23.99 2.48
CA LEU A 279 10.53 -23.51 3.70
C LEU A 279 11.28 -23.94 4.97
N THR A 280 12.02 -25.05 4.91
CA THR A 280 12.94 -25.52 5.97
C THR A 280 14.20 -24.68 6.15
N GLN A 281 14.49 -23.77 5.21
CA GLN A 281 15.66 -22.89 5.16
C GLN A 281 15.27 -21.40 5.21
N ALA A 282 14.01 -21.06 4.91
CA ALA A 282 13.45 -19.72 5.02
C ALA A 282 13.62 -19.18 6.45
N GLY A 283 14.35 -18.06 6.60
CA GLY A 283 14.83 -17.57 7.89
C GLY A 283 13.72 -17.06 8.82
N ASN A 284 12.53 -16.79 8.29
CA ASN A 284 11.33 -16.54 9.09
C ASN A 284 10.87 -17.78 9.87
N SER A 285 11.22 -19.00 9.43
CA SER A 285 10.87 -20.26 10.08
C SER A 285 11.91 -20.69 11.14
N LEU A 286 11.50 -20.79 12.41
CA LEU A 286 12.27 -21.46 13.47
C LEU A 286 11.32 -21.99 14.56
N PRO A 287 11.60 -23.15 15.19
CA PRO A 287 12.53 -24.19 14.78
C PRO A 287 11.90 -25.59 14.88
N ASN A 288 11.14 -25.97 13.85
CA ASN A 288 10.79 -27.37 13.58
C ASN A 288 10.35 -27.53 12.10
N GLY A 289 11.18 -27.03 11.18
CA GLY A 289 10.91 -27.12 9.73
C GLY A 289 10.78 -28.56 9.22
N ALA A 290 11.32 -29.55 9.94
CA ALA A 290 11.43 -30.96 9.58
C ALA A 290 10.13 -31.71 9.18
N VAL A 291 8.95 -31.06 9.24
CA VAL A 291 7.66 -31.63 8.79
C VAL A 291 7.09 -30.95 7.53
N TRP A 292 7.77 -29.94 6.97
CA TRP A 292 7.31 -29.23 5.77
C TRP A 292 7.82 -29.86 4.47
N ASP A 293 9.11 -30.21 4.39
CA ASP A 293 9.70 -30.99 3.30
C ASP A 293 9.66 -32.51 3.57
N THR A 294 8.58 -33.00 4.20
CA THR A 294 8.35 -34.45 4.27
C THR A 294 7.75 -34.96 2.97
N SER A 295 8.29 -36.07 2.45
CA SER A 295 7.64 -36.79 1.34
C SER A 295 6.16 -37.04 1.65
N PRO A 296 5.24 -36.76 0.70
CA PRO A 296 5.48 -36.57 -0.73
C PRO A 296 5.59 -35.10 -1.20
N TYR A 297 5.69 -34.12 -0.30
CA TYR A 297 5.66 -32.70 -0.65
C TYR A 297 7.06 -32.04 -0.67
N ALA A 298 7.19 -30.99 -1.46
CA ALA A 298 8.29 -30.04 -1.41
C ALA A 298 7.73 -28.62 -1.22
N THR A 299 8.44 -27.82 -0.43
CA THR A 299 8.03 -26.47 -0.01
C THR A 299 9.16 -25.49 -0.30
N ARG A 300 8.96 -24.55 -1.23
CA ARG A 300 10.02 -23.64 -1.73
C ARG A 300 9.50 -22.23 -1.95
N THR A 301 10.36 -21.23 -1.84
CA THR A 301 10.10 -19.88 -2.32
C THR A 301 10.16 -19.81 -3.85
N LEU A 302 9.27 -19.03 -4.45
CA LEU A 302 9.19 -18.75 -5.88
C LEU A 302 8.57 -17.36 -6.05
N GLY A 303 9.30 -16.40 -6.62
CA GLY A 303 8.79 -15.05 -6.86
C GLY A 303 8.29 -14.29 -5.61
N GLY A 304 8.83 -14.58 -4.42
CA GLY A 304 8.37 -14.01 -3.14
C GLY A 304 7.24 -14.76 -2.43
N MET A 305 6.82 -15.90 -2.97
CA MET A 305 5.73 -16.75 -2.45
C MET A 305 6.25 -18.14 -2.06
N LEU A 306 5.65 -18.79 -1.06
CA LEU A 306 5.82 -20.22 -0.81
C LEU A 306 4.99 -21.03 -1.80
N GLN A 307 5.65 -21.71 -2.73
CA GLN A 307 5.07 -22.79 -3.50
C GLN A 307 5.10 -24.11 -2.72
N ILE A 308 3.93 -24.74 -2.62
CA ILE A 308 3.72 -26.10 -2.16
C ILE A 308 3.42 -26.98 -3.38
N GLN A 309 4.22 -28.03 -3.61
CA GLN A 309 4.03 -28.98 -4.72
C GLN A 309 4.33 -30.42 -4.29
N ARG A 310 3.65 -31.40 -4.89
CA ARG A 310 3.91 -32.83 -4.66
C ARG A 310 4.92 -33.39 -5.65
N THR A 311 5.93 -34.10 -5.14
CA THR A 311 7.07 -34.60 -5.91
C THR A 311 7.09 -36.12 -6.11
N GLN A 312 6.17 -36.87 -5.48
CA GLN A 312 6.13 -38.34 -5.54
C GLN A 312 4.72 -38.89 -5.80
N SER A 313 4.63 -39.97 -6.58
CA SER A 313 3.38 -40.70 -6.87
C SER A 313 3.12 -41.80 -5.84
N GLY A 314 1.85 -41.96 -5.44
CA GLY A 314 1.44 -43.00 -4.48
C GLY A 314 0.17 -42.65 -3.71
N THR A 315 -0.22 -43.50 -2.75
CA THR A 315 -1.30 -43.23 -1.78
C THR A 315 -0.88 -42.18 -0.75
N SER A 316 -1.87 -41.48 -0.17
CA SER A 316 -1.65 -40.26 0.63
C SER A 316 -1.32 -40.52 2.10
N VAL A 317 -0.43 -39.69 2.64
CA VAL A 317 -0.27 -39.43 4.09
C VAL A 317 -0.45 -37.93 4.35
N THR A 318 -0.95 -37.56 5.54
CA THR A 318 -1.14 -36.15 5.93
C THR A 318 0.14 -35.57 6.52
N SER A 319 0.72 -34.56 5.87
CA SER A 319 1.80 -33.76 6.45
C SER A 319 1.22 -32.64 7.32
N THR A 320 1.68 -32.49 8.56
CA THR A 320 1.25 -31.44 9.50
C THR A 320 2.45 -30.63 9.93
N GLY A 321 2.58 -29.41 9.40
CA GLY A 321 3.63 -28.50 9.78
C GLY A 321 3.15 -27.42 10.75
N VAL A 322 4.10 -26.86 11.49
CA VAL A 322 3.88 -25.78 12.46
C VAL A 322 4.59 -24.53 11.95
N LEU A 323 3.93 -23.37 12.05
CA LEU A 323 4.47 -22.09 11.58
C LEU A 323 5.14 -21.38 12.76
N GLY A 324 6.47 -21.26 12.69
CA GLY A 324 7.31 -20.87 13.84
C GLY A 324 7.26 -21.92 14.94
N GLY A 325 8.02 -23.00 14.83
CA GLY A 325 7.99 -24.12 15.79
C GLY A 325 8.39 -23.78 17.23
N GLY A 326 8.35 -24.77 18.11
CA GLY A 326 8.83 -24.66 19.48
C GLY A 326 7.96 -23.74 20.35
N GLU A 327 8.59 -22.79 21.04
CA GLU A 327 7.93 -21.92 22.04
C GLU A 327 7.23 -20.68 21.45
N VAL A 328 7.34 -20.44 20.14
CA VAL A 328 6.79 -19.25 19.48
C VAL A 328 5.26 -19.30 19.54
N ARG A 329 4.66 -18.28 20.16
CA ARG A 329 3.21 -18.18 20.37
C ARG A 329 2.64 -16.95 19.68
N VAL A 330 1.36 -17.01 19.36
CA VAL A 330 0.53 -15.81 19.10
C VAL A 330 0.05 -15.24 20.45
N ARG A 331 -0.04 -13.91 20.55
CA ARG A 331 -0.28 -13.17 21.81
C ARG A 331 -1.54 -12.31 21.76
N ARG A 332 -2.04 -11.87 22.93
CA ARG A 332 -2.97 -10.74 22.99
C ARG A 332 -2.23 -9.43 22.67
N ALA A 333 -2.96 -8.46 22.13
CA ALA A 333 -2.49 -7.08 22.08
C ALA A 333 -2.06 -6.60 23.48
N GLY A 334 -0.80 -6.15 23.60
CA GLY A 334 -0.23 -5.64 24.85
C GLY A 334 0.40 -6.67 25.79
N GLU A 335 0.43 -7.97 25.47
CA GLU A 335 1.15 -8.96 26.27
C GLU A 335 2.66 -9.00 25.97
N VAL A 336 3.48 -9.12 27.02
CA VAL A 336 4.94 -9.24 26.94
C VAL A 336 5.37 -10.60 27.51
N GLY A 337 6.14 -11.37 26.74
CA GLY A 337 6.63 -12.71 27.12
C GLY A 337 5.76 -13.89 26.64
N ASN A 338 6.34 -15.10 26.66
CA ASN A 338 5.71 -16.33 26.11
C ASN A 338 4.86 -17.05 27.18
N VAL A 339 3.88 -16.36 27.77
CA VAL A 339 3.02 -16.91 28.83
C VAL A 339 2.11 -18.02 28.28
N ALA A 340 1.62 -18.91 29.15
CA ALA A 340 0.66 -19.96 28.82
C ALA A 340 -0.81 -19.52 28.99
N THR A 341 -1.16 -18.36 28.41
CA THR A 341 -2.52 -17.80 28.40
C THR A 341 -3.31 -18.19 27.14
N ASP A 342 -4.64 -18.15 27.23
CA ASP A 342 -5.52 -18.12 26.04
C ASP A 342 -5.23 -16.89 25.17
N ILE A 343 -5.30 -16.99 23.84
CA ILE A 343 -5.05 -15.84 22.94
C ILE A 343 -6.02 -14.67 23.13
N GLY A 344 -7.11 -14.85 23.89
CA GLY A 344 -8.13 -13.84 24.13
C GLY A 344 -8.99 -13.59 22.90
N GLU A 345 -8.45 -12.88 21.90
CA GLU A 345 -9.03 -12.77 20.57
C GLU A 345 -7.91 -12.47 19.56
N GLY A 346 -7.98 -13.11 18.39
CA GLY A 346 -7.04 -12.86 17.31
C GLY A 346 -7.45 -13.50 15.99
N PHE A 347 -6.74 -13.10 14.93
CA PHE A 347 -7.09 -13.32 13.54
C PHE A 347 -5.88 -13.92 12.81
N ALA A 348 -5.93 -15.23 12.54
CA ALA A 348 -4.93 -15.90 11.71
C ALA A 348 -5.25 -15.69 10.24
N THR A 349 -4.28 -15.26 9.45
CA THR A 349 -4.44 -14.89 8.04
C THR A 349 -3.53 -15.71 7.15
N MET A 350 -4.03 -16.12 5.98
CA MET A 350 -3.25 -16.74 4.91
C MET A 350 -3.65 -16.10 3.58
N VAL A 351 -2.71 -15.44 2.90
CA VAL A 351 -2.90 -14.96 1.52
C VAL A 351 -2.34 -16.00 0.57
N VAL A 352 -3.15 -16.41 -0.40
CA VAL A 352 -2.78 -17.41 -1.40
C VAL A 352 -2.91 -16.74 -2.75
N ASP A 353 -1.79 -16.62 -3.48
CA ASP A 353 -1.74 -15.95 -4.79
C ASP A 353 -2.50 -16.76 -5.85
N GLY A 354 -2.34 -18.07 -5.83
CA GLY A 354 -3.04 -18.98 -6.71
C GLY A 354 -2.85 -20.46 -6.33
N TRP A 355 -3.64 -21.32 -6.96
CA TRP A 355 -3.56 -22.76 -6.79
C TRP A 355 -4.02 -23.53 -8.02
N ASP A 356 -3.55 -24.76 -8.13
CA ASP A 356 -3.91 -25.73 -9.14
C ASP A 356 -4.05 -27.14 -8.52
N PHE A 357 -5.31 -27.51 -8.30
CA PHE A 357 -5.74 -28.84 -7.86
C PHE A 357 -6.12 -29.76 -9.05
N ARG A 358 -5.59 -29.60 -10.27
CA ARG A 358 -5.89 -30.49 -11.43
C ARG A 358 -5.38 -31.94 -11.32
N SER A 359 -5.00 -32.38 -10.12
CA SER A 359 -4.88 -33.79 -9.71
C SER A 359 -6.09 -34.62 -10.17
N THR A 360 -5.93 -35.94 -10.30
CA THR A 360 -7.02 -36.87 -10.61
C THR A 360 -7.82 -37.34 -9.39
N GLN A 361 -7.46 -36.90 -8.18
CA GLN A 361 -8.08 -37.35 -6.92
C GLN A 361 -8.94 -36.26 -6.26
N VAL A 362 -10.17 -36.58 -5.87
CA VAL A 362 -11.06 -35.69 -5.10
C VAL A 362 -10.94 -36.01 -3.61
N GLY A 363 -11.15 -35.01 -2.73
CA GLY A 363 -11.06 -35.15 -1.27
C GLY A 363 -9.77 -34.59 -0.66
N GLU A 364 -8.87 -34.06 -1.49
CA GLU A 364 -7.63 -33.37 -1.12
C GLU A 364 -7.91 -32.18 -0.19
N THR A 365 -7.04 -31.92 0.78
CA THR A 365 -7.21 -30.84 1.77
C THR A 365 -5.91 -30.11 2.08
N ILE A 366 -5.99 -28.78 2.11
CA ILE A 366 -5.05 -27.94 2.84
C ILE A 366 -5.82 -27.20 3.94
N SER A 367 -5.25 -27.13 5.14
CA SER A 367 -5.88 -26.44 6.27
C SER A 367 -4.89 -25.54 6.98
N PHE A 368 -5.36 -24.43 7.54
CA PHE A 368 -4.56 -23.43 8.24
C PHE A 368 -5.35 -22.90 9.44
N GLY A 369 -4.70 -22.73 10.60
CA GLY A 369 -5.34 -22.13 11.76
C GLY A 369 -4.66 -22.40 13.10
N PHE A 370 -5.45 -22.24 14.16
CA PHE A 370 -4.99 -22.20 15.54
C PHE A 370 -4.87 -23.59 16.18
N ARG A 371 -3.78 -23.78 16.91
CA ARG A 371 -3.39 -24.97 17.67
C ARG A 371 -2.97 -24.58 19.08
N ASN A 372 -3.16 -25.48 20.04
CA ASN A 372 -2.60 -25.41 21.38
C ASN A 372 -1.25 -26.14 21.42
N ALA A 373 -0.21 -25.43 21.85
CA ALA A 373 1.11 -25.98 22.14
C ALA A 373 1.39 -25.96 23.66
N VAL A 374 0.90 -26.99 24.36
CA VAL A 374 1.28 -27.31 25.74
C VAL A 374 1.76 -28.76 25.77
N SER A 375 2.98 -28.99 26.26
CA SER A 375 3.50 -30.34 26.46
C SER A 375 2.65 -31.07 27.51
N PRO A 376 2.20 -32.32 27.26
CA PRO A 376 2.62 -33.23 26.20
C PRO A 376 1.72 -33.31 24.95
N THR A 377 0.57 -32.62 24.88
CA THR A 377 -0.42 -32.80 23.80
C THR A 377 -0.61 -31.55 22.91
N ALA A 378 -0.07 -31.62 21.70
CA ALA A 378 -0.28 -30.60 20.67
C ALA A 378 -1.66 -30.79 19.98
N GLU A 379 -2.69 -30.11 20.49
CA GLU A 379 -4.09 -30.27 20.07
C GLU A 379 -4.59 -29.07 19.24
N ASP A 380 -5.26 -29.33 18.12
CA ASP A 380 -5.77 -28.27 17.24
C ASP A 380 -7.01 -27.60 17.85
N THR A 381 -7.24 -26.31 17.57
CA THR A 381 -8.32 -25.50 18.17
C THR A 381 -9.41 -25.17 17.15
N ALA A 382 -9.03 -24.48 16.07
CA ALA A 382 -9.89 -24.16 14.93
C ALA A 382 -9.05 -23.99 13.66
N HIS A 383 -9.50 -24.51 12.52
CA HIS A 383 -8.83 -24.40 11.22
C HIS A 383 -9.81 -23.93 10.13
N ILE A 384 -9.33 -23.14 9.17
CA ILE A 384 -9.90 -23.09 7.83
C ILE A 384 -9.44 -24.35 7.11
N VAL A 385 -10.32 -25.00 6.36
CA VAL A 385 -9.97 -26.10 5.46
C VAL A 385 -10.44 -25.77 4.05
N LEU A 386 -9.50 -25.70 3.12
CA LEU A 386 -9.78 -25.72 1.69
C LEU A 386 -9.78 -27.18 1.25
N LYS A 387 -10.96 -27.69 0.89
CA LYS A 387 -11.17 -29.09 0.51
C LYS A 387 -11.61 -29.18 -0.94
N ARG A 388 -10.92 -29.98 -1.76
CA ARG A 388 -11.41 -30.31 -3.09
C ARG A 388 -12.63 -31.25 -2.98
N THR A 389 -13.78 -30.77 -3.41
CA THR A 389 -15.09 -31.46 -3.34
C THR A 389 -15.57 -31.98 -4.69
N GLY A 390 -14.99 -31.49 -5.81
CA GLY A 390 -15.28 -31.96 -7.16
C GLY A 390 -14.11 -31.79 -8.12
N LEU A 391 -14.31 -32.14 -9.40
CA LEU A 391 -13.23 -32.09 -10.41
C LEU A 391 -12.70 -30.66 -10.63
N ASP A 392 -13.60 -29.68 -10.74
CA ASP A 392 -13.31 -28.23 -10.76
C ASP A 392 -13.95 -27.50 -9.56
N GLU A 393 -13.96 -28.13 -8.38
CA GLU A 393 -14.57 -27.53 -7.19
C GLU A 393 -13.71 -27.70 -5.92
N VAL A 394 -13.37 -26.56 -5.31
CA VAL A 394 -12.72 -26.41 -4.01
C VAL A 394 -13.67 -25.66 -3.08
N SER A 395 -13.96 -26.26 -1.93
CA SER A 395 -14.84 -25.73 -0.89
C SER A 395 -14.05 -25.15 0.27
N ILE A 396 -14.45 -23.97 0.78
CA ILE A 396 -14.06 -23.55 2.13
C ILE A 396 -15.02 -24.17 3.15
N LEU A 397 -14.47 -24.75 4.21
CA LEU A 397 -15.20 -25.02 5.46
C LEU A 397 -14.36 -24.57 6.66
N GLY A 398 -15.02 -24.36 7.81
CA GLY A 398 -14.34 -24.04 9.07
C GLY A 398 -14.43 -25.20 10.05
N GLN A 399 -13.31 -25.82 10.38
CA GLN A 399 -13.25 -26.98 11.28
C GLN A 399 -12.92 -26.56 12.72
N GLY A 400 -13.83 -26.83 13.65
CA GLY A 400 -13.63 -26.69 15.09
C GLY A 400 -13.20 -28.03 15.69
N PHE A 401 -12.43 -28.00 16.77
CA PHE A 401 -11.90 -29.23 17.38
C PHE A 401 -12.12 -29.27 18.90
N GLY A 402 -12.52 -30.45 19.39
CA GLY A 402 -12.76 -30.75 20.80
C GLY A 402 -14.24 -30.87 21.16
N THR A 403 -14.53 -31.11 22.43
CA THR A 403 -15.90 -31.31 22.92
C THR A 403 -16.75 -30.06 22.70
N GLY A 404 -17.93 -30.22 22.09
CA GLY A 404 -18.87 -29.12 21.82
C GLY A 404 -18.63 -28.38 20.49
N ALA A 405 -17.50 -28.58 19.82
CA ALA A 405 -17.14 -27.83 18.62
C ALA A 405 -18.06 -28.17 17.43
N ALA A 406 -18.69 -27.14 16.85
CA ALA A 406 -19.52 -27.25 15.65
C ALA A 406 -18.77 -26.71 14.43
N ASN A 407 -18.69 -27.51 13.36
CA ASN A 407 -18.08 -27.10 12.10
C ASN A 407 -18.96 -26.09 11.34
N ILE A 408 -18.33 -25.07 10.76
CA ILE A 408 -18.93 -24.23 9.72
C ILE A 408 -19.00 -25.08 8.45
N ALA A 409 -20.21 -25.36 7.98
CA ALA A 409 -20.46 -26.16 6.78
C ALA A 409 -19.87 -25.50 5.51
N THR A 410 -19.67 -26.29 4.46
CA THR A 410 -19.29 -25.81 3.13
C THR A 410 -20.30 -24.79 2.61
N GLN A 411 -19.87 -23.55 2.39
CA GLN A 411 -20.71 -22.50 1.77
C GLN A 411 -20.03 -21.81 0.58
N ALA A 412 -18.74 -21.48 0.67
CA ALA A 412 -17.99 -20.86 -0.42
C ALA A 412 -17.35 -21.91 -1.34
N ARG A 413 -17.48 -21.71 -2.67
CA ARG A 413 -16.95 -22.59 -3.73
C ARG A 413 -16.03 -21.82 -4.67
N PHE A 414 -14.91 -22.43 -5.00
CA PHE A 414 -13.90 -21.96 -5.94
C PHE A 414 -13.63 -23.03 -6.99
N ARG A 415 -12.99 -22.64 -8.09
CA ARG A 415 -12.47 -23.59 -9.09
C ARG A 415 -11.28 -24.38 -8.54
N ALA A 416 -10.99 -25.52 -9.17
CA ALA A 416 -9.77 -26.28 -8.90
C ALA A 416 -8.51 -25.56 -9.38
N VAL A 417 -8.64 -24.65 -10.36
CA VAL A 417 -7.59 -23.68 -10.71
C VAL A 417 -8.04 -22.28 -10.30
N GLN A 418 -7.22 -21.59 -9.51
CA GLN A 418 -7.41 -20.19 -9.14
C GLN A 418 -6.12 -19.42 -9.45
N SER A 419 -6.26 -18.31 -10.16
CA SER A 419 -5.17 -17.40 -10.54
C SER A 419 -5.44 -15.95 -10.14
N THR A 420 -6.42 -15.74 -9.26
CA THR A 420 -6.67 -14.45 -8.60
C THR A 420 -6.40 -14.65 -7.11
N PRO A 421 -5.54 -13.83 -6.49
CA PRO A 421 -5.20 -13.97 -5.08
C PRO A 421 -6.42 -13.98 -4.16
N VAL A 422 -6.37 -14.79 -3.10
CA VAL A 422 -7.42 -14.92 -2.09
C VAL A 422 -6.80 -14.88 -0.71
N GLN A 423 -7.27 -13.95 0.12
CA GLN A 423 -6.97 -13.91 1.55
C GLN A 423 -8.02 -14.72 2.30
N PHE A 424 -7.57 -15.58 3.20
CA PHE A 424 -8.39 -16.35 4.13
C PHE A 424 -8.08 -15.88 5.55
N VAL A 425 -9.12 -15.63 6.35
CA VAL A 425 -8.99 -15.10 7.72
C VAL A 425 -9.81 -15.93 8.69
N LEU A 426 -9.15 -16.45 9.72
CA LEU A 426 -9.74 -17.19 10.83
C LEU A 426 -9.71 -16.31 12.08
N GLN A 427 -10.87 -15.82 12.51
CA GLN A 427 -11.03 -15.24 13.84
C GLN A 427 -11.18 -16.38 14.86
N LEU A 428 -10.50 -16.29 16.00
CA LEU A 428 -10.74 -17.14 17.18
C LEU A 428 -10.90 -16.23 18.40
N ASN A 429 -12.04 -16.35 19.07
CA ASN A 429 -12.36 -15.60 20.28
C ASN A 429 -12.51 -16.56 21.47
N LYS A 430 -11.77 -16.22 22.54
CA LYS A 430 -11.60 -16.92 23.81
C LYS A 430 -11.93 -15.99 24.99
N ARG A 431 -12.69 -14.92 24.76
CA ARG A 431 -13.16 -13.94 25.77
C ARG A 431 -14.65 -14.07 26.05
N THR A 432 -15.46 -14.31 25.01
CA THR A 432 -16.91 -14.46 25.09
C THR A 432 -17.39 -15.56 24.15
N ASN A 433 -18.55 -16.14 24.42
CA ASN A 433 -19.25 -17.00 23.47
C ASN A 433 -19.82 -16.18 22.30
N LEU A 434 -20.36 -16.86 21.29
CA LEU A 434 -20.87 -16.23 20.05
C LEU A 434 -22.07 -15.28 20.30
N ASP A 435 -22.79 -15.47 21.40
CA ASP A 435 -23.90 -14.63 21.88
C ASP A 435 -23.44 -13.44 22.74
N GLY A 436 -22.13 -13.26 22.93
CA GLY A 436 -21.55 -12.23 23.78
C GLY A 436 -21.49 -12.57 25.28
N THR A 437 -21.95 -13.75 25.71
CA THR A 437 -21.86 -14.13 27.13
C THR A 437 -20.41 -14.40 27.56
N PRO A 438 -20.01 -14.06 28.80
CA PRO A 438 -18.67 -14.36 29.31
C PRO A 438 -18.39 -15.87 29.37
N LEU A 439 -17.12 -16.27 29.22
CA LEU A 439 -16.74 -17.66 29.41
C LEU A 439 -16.82 -18.06 30.90
N VAL A 440 -17.50 -19.18 31.18
CA VAL A 440 -17.47 -19.81 32.50
C VAL A 440 -16.14 -20.54 32.67
N SER A 441 -15.30 -20.06 33.59
CA SER A 441 -13.96 -20.61 33.84
C SER A 441 -14.01 -22.11 34.13
N GLY A 442 -13.24 -22.90 33.36
CA GLY A 442 -13.10 -24.34 33.56
C GLY A 442 -14.23 -25.19 32.97
N ALA A 443 -15.16 -24.60 32.20
CA ALA A 443 -16.15 -25.38 31.47
C ALA A 443 -15.51 -26.08 30.25
N SER A 444 -16.03 -27.25 29.87
CA SER A 444 -15.43 -28.09 28.82
C SER A 444 -15.34 -27.41 27.44
N ALA A 445 -16.18 -26.42 27.17
CA ALA A 445 -16.22 -25.66 25.92
C ALA A 445 -16.56 -24.19 26.18
N GLY A 446 -16.19 -23.31 25.24
CA GLY A 446 -16.47 -21.89 25.31
C GLY A 446 -15.70 -21.09 24.26
N GLY A 447 -16.25 -19.95 23.86
CA GLY A 447 -15.72 -19.14 22.78
C GLY A 447 -16.33 -19.47 21.43
N PHE A 448 -15.81 -18.84 20.38
CA PHE A 448 -16.25 -19.06 19.00
C PHE A 448 -15.11 -18.81 18.02
N TYR A 449 -15.31 -19.24 16.77
CA TYR A 449 -14.42 -18.91 15.66
C TYR A 449 -15.24 -18.50 14.43
N ARG A 450 -14.66 -17.69 13.55
CA ARG A 450 -15.29 -17.28 12.28
C ARG A 450 -14.32 -17.42 11.13
N VAL A 451 -14.84 -17.75 9.96
CA VAL A 451 -14.06 -17.87 8.73
C VAL A 451 -14.53 -16.83 7.74
N TYR A 452 -13.61 -15.99 7.29
CA TYR A 452 -13.80 -15.04 6.21
C TYR A 452 -12.87 -15.39 5.05
N TYR A 453 -13.28 -15.01 3.83
CA TYR A 453 -12.36 -14.93 2.70
C TYR A 453 -12.57 -13.63 1.94
N GLN A 454 -11.59 -13.29 1.10
CA GLN A 454 -11.64 -12.15 0.21
C GLN A 454 -10.82 -12.45 -1.04
N THR A 455 -11.47 -12.48 -2.20
CA THR A 455 -10.75 -12.47 -3.48
C THR A 455 -10.21 -11.05 -3.72
N LEU A 456 -9.02 -10.94 -4.33
CA LEU A 456 -8.31 -9.69 -4.57
C LEU A 456 -9.22 -8.52 -5.00
N GLY A 457 -9.20 -7.43 -4.24
CA GLY A 457 -9.99 -6.23 -4.54
C GLY A 457 -11.52 -6.39 -4.43
N GLN A 458 -12.01 -7.40 -3.72
CA GLN A 458 -13.41 -7.53 -3.27
C GLN A 458 -13.53 -7.22 -1.77
N ASP A 459 -14.75 -7.13 -1.23
CA ASP A 459 -14.99 -7.08 0.22
C ASP A 459 -14.85 -8.47 0.88
N TYR A 460 -14.68 -8.50 2.21
CA TYR A 460 -14.72 -9.76 2.97
C TYR A 460 -16.10 -10.43 2.92
N VAL A 461 -16.11 -11.73 2.67
CA VAL A 461 -17.28 -12.60 2.78
C VAL A 461 -17.09 -13.52 3.98
N GLU A 462 -17.98 -13.43 4.98
CA GLU A 462 -18.04 -14.43 6.06
C GLU A 462 -18.62 -15.75 5.51
N VAL A 463 -17.86 -16.84 5.63
CA VAL A 463 -18.30 -18.23 5.34
C VAL A 463 -19.18 -18.76 6.46
N GLY A 464 -18.95 -18.27 7.68
CA GLY A 464 -19.83 -18.45 8.83
C GLY A 464 -19.11 -18.34 10.17
N SER A 465 -19.90 -18.57 11.21
CA SER A 465 -19.49 -18.61 12.62
C SER A 465 -19.65 -20.03 13.18
N GLY A 466 -18.62 -20.55 13.86
CA GLY A 466 -18.60 -21.84 14.54
C GLY A 466 -18.51 -21.67 16.05
N ALA A 467 -19.33 -22.42 16.79
CA ALA A 467 -19.46 -22.28 18.24
C ALA A 467 -18.55 -23.26 19.01
N ALA A 468 -18.22 -22.87 20.26
CA ALA A 468 -17.79 -23.75 21.34
C ALA A 468 -16.56 -24.62 21.05
N VAL A 469 -15.40 -23.99 20.82
CA VAL A 469 -14.10 -24.69 20.96
C VAL A 469 -13.87 -25.13 22.41
N ARG A 470 -13.04 -26.15 22.62
CA ARG A 470 -12.66 -26.61 23.97
C ARG A 470 -11.91 -25.49 24.73
N GLN A 471 -12.22 -25.23 26.02
CA GLN A 471 -11.64 -24.07 26.72
C GLN A 471 -10.13 -24.20 26.94
N ASP A 472 -9.64 -25.36 27.40
CA ASP A 472 -8.20 -25.62 27.63
C ASP A 472 -7.33 -25.54 26.35
N ARG A 473 -7.94 -25.53 25.16
CA ARG A 473 -7.28 -25.27 23.88
C ARG A 473 -7.15 -23.77 23.65
N ASN A 474 -6.10 -23.20 24.23
CA ASN A 474 -5.76 -21.77 24.20
C ASN A 474 -5.65 -21.14 22.79
N GLY A 475 -5.42 -21.93 21.74
CA GLY A 475 -5.18 -21.46 20.37
C GLY A 475 -3.85 -20.74 20.17
N ASN A 476 -2.87 -20.93 21.07
CA ASN A 476 -1.66 -20.12 21.16
C ASN A 476 -0.62 -20.29 20.03
N HIS A 477 -0.89 -21.10 19.00
CA HIS A 477 0.04 -21.40 17.91
C HIS A 477 -0.65 -21.43 16.54
N LEU A 478 0.09 -21.14 15.46
CA LEU A 478 -0.37 -21.35 14.08
C LEU A 478 0.17 -22.67 13.50
N SER A 479 -0.67 -23.39 12.78
CA SER A 479 -0.29 -24.60 12.06
C SER A 479 -0.99 -24.69 10.71
N MET A 480 -0.41 -25.47 9.79
CA MET A 480 -1.05 -25.80 8.52
C MET A 480 -0.81 -27.28 8.18
N ARG A 481 -1.76 -27.90 7.46
CA ARG A 481 -1.74 -29.33 7.09
C ARG A 481 -2.03 -29.50 5.62
N ILE A 482 -1.41 -30.52 5.02
CA ILE A 482 -1.53 -30.86 3.60
C ILE A 482 -1.83 -32.36 3.50
N SER A 483 -2.87 -32.74 2.75
CA SER A 483 -3.28 -34.14 2.56
C SER A 483 -3.92 -34.37 1.18
N GLY A 484 -3.71 -35.55 0.61
CA GLY A 484 -4.16 -35.93 -0.73
C GLY A 484 -3.01 -35.94 -1.75
N SER A 485 -3.28 -35.43 -2.96
CA SER A 485 -2.34 -35.35 -4.08
C SER A 485 -2.14 -33.91 -4.57
N ILE A 486 -2.22 -32.93 -3.66
CA ILE A 486 -2.14 -31.49 -3.96
C ILE A 486 -0.87 -31.16 -4.74
N GLY A 487 -1.01 -30.53 -5.90
CA GLY A 487 0.11 -30.20 -6.78
C GLY A 487 0.71 -31.40 -7.55
N ALA A 488 0.05 -32.56 -7.58
CA ALA A 488 0.42 -33.63 -8.50
C ALA A 488 0.23 -33.20 -9.97
N SER A 489 0.93 -33.88 -10.89
CA SER A 489 0.85 -33.65 -12.34
C SER A 489 1.16 -32.21 -12.80
N GLY A 490 1.96 -31.48 -12.03
CA GLY A 490 2.40 -30.11 -12.35
C GLY A 490 1.58 -28.98 -11.71
N GLY A 491 0.58 -29.30 -10.88
CA GLY A 491 -0.12 -28.29 -10.09
C GLY A 491 0.74 -27.68 -8.96
N SER A 492 0.17 -26.72 -8.23
CA SER A 492 0.83 -26.04 -7.09
C SER A 492 -0.19 -25.41 -6.15
N PHE A 493 0.26 -24.95 -4.98
CA PHE A 493 -0.50 -24.05 -4.10
C PHE A 493 0.47 -22.99 -3.58
N ASN A 494 0.26 -21.72 -3.94
CA ASN A 494 1.24 -20.64 -3.76
C ASN A 494 0.76 -19.65 -2.69
N VAL A 495 1.43 -19.60 -1.54
CA VAL A 495 1.12 -18.73 -0.40
C VAL A 495 1.99 -17.48 -0.47
N ASP A 496 1.39 -16.28 -0.55
CA ASP A 496 2.11 -15.00 -0.54
C ASP A 496 2.55 -14.61 0.89
N ARG A 497 1.67 -14.80 1.88
CA ARG A 497 2.02 -14.66 3.31
C ARG A 497 1.10 -15.44 4.23
N THR A 498 1.56 -15.68 5.44
CA THR A 498 0.68 -15.90 6.59
C THR A 498 0.90 -14.81 7.64
N ALA A 499 -0.07 -14.55 8.50
CA ALA A 499 0.01 -13.48 9.50
C ALA A 499 -0.87 -13.79 10.71
N PHE A 500 -0.63 -13.12 11.83
CA PHE A 500 -1.55 -13.06 12.96
C PHE A 500 -1.74 -11.62 13.40
N SER A 501 -2.98 -11.24 13.68
CA SER A 501 -3.34 -9.89 14.11
C SER A 501 -4.37 -9.93 15.24
N SER A 502 -4.42 -8.87 16.04
CA SER A 502 -5.36 -8.71 17.16
C SER A 502 -6.67 -8.02 16.79
N THR A 503 -6.77 -7.55 15.54
CA THR A 503 -7.95 -6.99 14.88
C THR A 503 -8.18 -7.72 13.56
N LEU A 504 -9.36 -7.59 12.96
CA LEU A 504 -9.55 -8.07 11.58
C LEU A 504 -8.50 -7.38 10.68
N PRO A 505 -7.77 -8.12 9.80
CA PRO A 505 -6.79 -7.53 8.91
C PRO A 505 -7.45 -6.60 7.88
N GLY A 506 -6.63 -5.73 7.27
CA GLY A 506 -7.05 -4.91 6.14
C GLY A 506 -7.25 -5.74 4.87
N LEU A 507 -8.10 -5.22 3.97
CA LEU A 507 -8.44 -5.84 2.71
C LEU A 507 -7.19 -6.16 1.85
N LEU A 508 -7.17 -7.34 1.24
CA LEU A 508 -6.20 -7.73 0.22
C LEU A 508 -6.26 -6.78 -0.98
N ILE A 509 -5.21 -5.96 -1.08
CA ILE A 509 -4.91 -5.06 -2.20
C ILE A 509 -3.85 -5.69 -3.12
N PRO A 510 -3.72 -5.25 -4.39
CA PRO A 510 -2.78 -5.84 -5.34
C PRO A 510 -1.33 -5.70 -4.88
N ALA A 511 -0.61 -6.83 -4.84
CA ALA A 511 0.84 -6.80 -4.79
C ALA A 511 1.36 -6.07 -6.06
N SER A 512 2.26 -5.12 -5.87
CA SER A 512 2.92 -4.41 -6.95
C SER A 512 4.39 -4.79 -7.04
N ALA A 513 4.92 -4.86 -8.26
CA ALA A 513 6.31 -5.27 -8.48
C ALA A 513 7.30 -4.34 -7.76
N PRO A 514 8.48 -4.83 -7.31
CA PRO A 514 9.46 -4.01 -6.61
C PRO A 514 9.82 -2.72 -7.38
N GLY A 515 9.68 -1.56 -6.74
CA GLY A 515 9.88 -0.25 -7.37
C GLY A 515 8.66 0.31 -8.13
N VAL A 516 7.52 -0.38 -8.10
CA VAL A 516 6.23 0.05 -8.68
C VAL A 516 5.13 0.06 -7.61
N VAL A 517 4.20 1.02 -7.69
CA VAL A 517 2.90 1.05 -7.00
C VAL A 517 1.81 0.80 -8.03
N ASN A 518 0.99 -0.24 -7.86
CA ASN A 518 -0.08 -0.61 -8.81
C ASN A 518 -1.47 -0.22 -8.30
N LEU A 519 -2.01 0.86 -8.87
CA LEU A 519 -3.39 1.29 -8.67
C LEU A 519 -4.33 0.52 -9.60
N MET A 520 -4.61 -0.73 -9.26
CA MET A 520 -5.59 -1.54 -9.99
C MET A 520 -7.02 -1.04 -9.73
N CYS A 521 -7.79 -0.80 -10.79
CA CYS A 521 -9.24 -0.62 -10.72
C CYS A 521 -9.87 -1.45 -11.83
N THR A 522 -10.41 -2.62 -11.51
CA THR A 522 -10.92 -3.57 -12.51
C THR A 522 -12.20 -3.05 -13.17
N THR A 523 -13.12 -2.50 -12.37
CA THR A 523 -14.44 -1.99 -12.77
C THR A 523 -14.84 -0.79 -11.91
N GLY A 524 -15.85 -0.02 -12.33
CA GLY A 524 -16.41 1.06 -11.52
C GLY A 524 -15.49 2.26 -11.34
N THR A 525 -15.47 2.84 -10.14
CA THR A 525 -14.64 3.99 -9.77
C THR A 525 -14.09 3.84 -8.36
N LEU A 526 -12.80 4.08 -8.17
CA LEU A 526 -12.06 3.90 -6.92
C LEU A 526 -11.11 5.08 -6.70
N THR A 527 -11.05 5.65 -5.50
CA THR A 527 -10.11 6.74 -5.16
C THR A 527 -8.79 6.19 -4.65
N GLN A 528 -7.69 6.96 -4.78
CA GLN A 528 -6.37 6.53 -4.31
C GLN A 528 -6.38 6.14 -2.82
N GLY A 529 -7.08 6.91 -1.97
CA GLY A 529 -7.23 6.58 -0.55
C GLY A 529 -7.99 5.27 -0.29
N ARG A 530 -8.99 4.94 -1.12
CA ARG A 530 -9.71 3.65 -1.04
C ARG A 530 -8.94 2.49 -1.66
N ALA A 531 -7.96 2.78 -2.53
CA ALA A 531 -7.02 1.80 -3.06
C ALA A 531 -5.84 1.48 -2.11
N GLY A 532 -5.82 2.08 -0.91
CA GLY A 532 -4.73 1.92 0.07
C GLY A 532 -3.66 3.02 0.04
N PHE A 533 -3.80 4.01 -0.83
CA PHE A 533 -2.80 5.05 -1.09
C PHE A 533 -3.36 6.48 -0.83
N PRO A 534 -3.64 6.84 0.44
CA PRO A 534 -4.15 8.17 0.79
C PRO A 534 -3.15 9.31 0.50
N PHE A 535 -1.88 8.96 0.30
CA PHE A 535 -0.81 9.88 -0.10
C PHE A 535 0.20 9.12 -0.95
N LEU A 536 0.59 9.67 -2.10
CA LEU A 536 1.61 9.12 -2.99
C LEU A 536 2.87 10.00 -2.93
N SER A 537 4.03 9.38 -2.78
CA SER A 537 5.29 10.08 -2.49
C SER A 537 6.53 9.34 -2.99
N GLY A 538 7.59 10.10 -3.30
CA GLY A 538 8.90 9.54 -3.63
C GLY A 538 9.06 9.17 -5.11
N THR A 539 10.16 8.47 -5.41
CA THR A 539 10.62 8.16 -6.78
C THR A 539 10.01 6.89 -7.38
N THR A 540 9.22 6.13 -6.61
CA THR A 540 8.58 4.88 -7.03
C THR A 540 7.63 5.10 -8.21
N ARG A 541 7.68 4.25 -9.24
CA ARG A 541 6.81 4.38 -10.41
C ARG A 541 5.36 4.01 -10.08
N LEU A 542 4.39 4.76 -10.56
CA LEU A 542 2.96 4.47 -10.40
C LEU A 542 2.41 3.84 -11.68
N GLU A 543 1.63 2.77 -11.54
CA GLU A 543 0.92 2.11 -12.65
C GLU A 543 -0.59 2.09 -12.38
N LYS A 544 -1.39 2.51 -13.36
CA LYS A 544 -2.84 2.31 -13.37
C LYS A 544 -3.20 1.14 -14.27
N THR A 545 -3.77 0.09 -13.67
CA THR A 545 -4.22 -1.15 -14.35
C THR A 545 -5.72 -1.39 -14.18
N GLY A 546 -6.30 -2.37 -14.89
CA GLY A 546 -7.73 -2.67 -14.91
C GLY A 546 -8.57 -1.66 -15.71
N ALA A 547 -9.81 -2.02 -16.10
CA ALA A 547 -10.63 -1.21 -17.01
C ALA A 547 -11.41 -0.06 -16.34
N GLY A 548 -11.53 -0.07 -15.01
CA GLY A 548 -12.25 0.94 -14.22
C GLY A 548 -11.51 2.27 -14.09
N THR A 549 -12.14 3.21 -13.36
CA THR A 549 -11.63 4.57 -13.12
C THR A 549 -10.93 4.67 -11.77
N MET A 550 -9.64 4.95 -11.77
CA MET A 550 -8.89 5.34 -10.56
C MET A 550 -8.90 6.87 -10.44
N VAL A 551 -9.19 7.41 -9.25
CA VAL A 551 -9.28 8.84 -8.99
C VAL A 551 -8.17 9.28 -8.05
N LEU A 552 -7.34 10.25 -8.48
CA LEU A 552 -6.36 10.93 -7.64
C LEU A 552 -6.99 12.20 -7.06
N ASP A 553 -7.58 12.06 -5.87
CA ASP A 553 -8.34 13.08 -5.13
C ASP A 553 -7.49 13.84 -4.10
N ALA A 554 -6.29 13.36 -3.76
CA ALA A 554 -5.34 14.00 -2.85
C ALA A 554 -4.22 14.76 -3.57
N ALA A 555 -3.56 15.65 -2.85
CA ALA A 555 -2.30 16.26 -3.27
C ALA A 555 -1.15 15.28 -2.96
N ASN A 556 -0.23 15.07 -3.90
CA ASN A 556 0.83 14.05 -3.80
C ASN A 556 2.23 14.66 -4.03
N ILE A 557 3.26 14.06 -3.44
CA ILE A 557 4.68 14.41 -3.66
C ILE A 557 5.45 13.31 -4.40
N LEU A 558 4.74 12.65 -5.32
CA LEU A 558 5.28 11.62 -6.20
C LEU A 558 6.16 12.27 -7.28
N THR A 559 7.42 11.84 -7.36
CA THR A 559 8.38 12.22 -8.42
C THR A 559 8.66 11.08 -9.40
N GLY A 560 8.33 9.84 -9.02
CA GLY A 560 8.31 8.71 -9.95
C GLY A 560 7.26 8.90 -11.04
N SER A 561 7.49 8.33 -12.22
CA SER A 561 6.56 8.46 -13.35
C SER A 561 5.23 7.73 -13.10
N THR A 562 4.15 8.21 -13.72
CA THR A 562 2.81 7.61 -13.65
C THR A 562 2.39 7.08 -15.01
N THR A 563 2.29 5.76 -15.15
CA THR A 563 1.87 5.08 -16.39
C THR A 563 0.42 4.64 -16.30
N VAL A 564 -0.38 4.89 -17.34
CA VAL A 564 -1.75 4.38 -17.45
C VAL A 564 -1.76 3.27 -18.49
N LEU A 565 -1.88 2.02 -18.05
CA LEU A 565 -1.84 0.83 -18.91
C LEU A 565 -3.24 0.44 -19.39
N ALA A 566 -4.27 0.67 -18.57
CA ALA A 566 -5.64 0.31 -18.89
C ALA A 566 -6.66 1.20 -18.16
N GLY A 567 -7.82 1.39 -18.79
CA GLY A 567 -8.95 2.11 -18.20
C GLY A 567 -8.63 3.59 -17.97
N ARG A 568 -9.30 4.19 -16.98
CA ARG A 568 -9.22 5.64 -16.74
C ARG A 568 -8.43 6.00 -15.49
N LEU A 569 -7.52 6.97 -15.58
CA LEU A 569 -6.95 7.67 -14.44
C LEU A 569 -7.52 9.10 -14.41
N GLN A 570 -8.38 9.40 -13.45
CA GLN A 570 -8.94 10.74 -13.26
C GLN A 570 -8.12 11.53 -12.24
N LEU A 571 -7.65 12.71 -12.64
CA LEU A 571 -7.10 13.69 -11.72
C LEU A 571 -8.28 14.52 -11.19
N ALA A 572 -8.49 14.49 -9.86
CA ALA A 572 -9.50 15.28 -9.17
C ALA A 572 -8.90 16.34 -8.25
N ASN A 573 -7.57 16.40 -8.16
CA ASN A 573 -6.80 17.37 -7.38
C ASN A 573 -5.82 18.13 -8.29
N SER A 574 -5.66 19.44 -8.08
CA SER A 574 -4.73 20.30 -8.86
C SER A 574 -3.25 19.99 -8.59
N LEU A 575 -2.97 19.27 -7.50
CA LEU A 575 -1.64 18.82 -7.08
C LEU A 575 -1.52 17.28 -7.14
N ALA A 576 -2.39 16.59 -7.87
CA ALA A 576 -2.44 15.13 -7.94
C ALA A 576 -1.12 14.49 -8.44
N LEU A 577 -0.43 15.12 -9.41
CA LEU A 577 0.77 14.60 -10.06
C LEU A 577 1.82 15.70 -10.37
N ARG A 578 1.86 16.78 -9.58
CA ARG A 578 2.65 18.01 -9.87
C ARG A 578 4.13 17.77 -10.21
N ALA A 579 4.76 16.72 -9.64
CA ALA A 579 6.15 16.35 -9.91
C ALA A 579 6.33 15.00 -10.64
N SER A 580 5.22 14.35 -11.05
CA SER A 580 5.24 13.05 -11.73
C SER A 580 5.03 13.22 -13.24
N ARG A 581 5.80 12.46 -14.03
CA ARG A 581 5.64 12.39 -15.49
C ARG A 581 4.56 11.38 -15.89
N LEU A 582 3.49 11.85 -16.52
CA LEU A 582 2.43 11.02 -17.10
C LEU A 582 2.87 10.27 -18.35
N VAL A 583 2.44 9.01 -18.46
CA VAL A 583 2.67 8.12 -19.60
C VAL A 583 1.38 7.33 -19.91
N PRO A 584 0.45 7.86 -20.72
CA PRO A 584 -0.73 7.11 -21.17
C PRO A 584 -0.34 6.12 -22.27
N LEU A 585 -0.47 4.82 -22.01
CA LEU A 585 -0.25 3.76 -23.00
C LEU A 585 -1.56 3.38 -23.71
N SER A 586 -1.46 2.68 -24.83
CA SER A 586 -2.62 2.17 -25.58
C SER A 586 -3.57 1.37 -24.68
N GLY A 587 -4.86 1.75 -24.67
CA GLY A 587 -5.89 1.21 -23.76
C GLY A 587 -6.04 1.98 -22.44
N GLY A 588 -5.14 2.92 -22.15
CA GLY A 588 -5.21 3.85 -21.02
C GLY A 588 -5.71 5.24 -21.42
N THR A 589 -6.44 5.89 -20.50
CA THR A 589 -6.91 7.28 -20.65
C THR A 589 -6.69 8.06 -19.36
N VAL A 590 -5.97 9.18 -19.43
CA VAL A 590 -5.99 10.19 -18.36
C VAL A 590 -7.24 11.07 -18.57
N THR A 591 -7.89 11.47 -17.48
CA THR A 591 -9.00 12.46 -17.49
C THR A 591 -8.79 13.50 -16.42
N LEU A 592 -9.36 14.69 -16.62
CA LEU A 592 -9.54 15.67 -15.55
C LEU A 592 -10.94 15.54 -14.93
N ALA A 593 -11.11 16.03 -13.70
CA ALA A 593 -12.42 16.38 -13.16
C ALA A 593 -12.95 17.64 -13.87
N ALA A 594 -14.28 17.81 -13.90
CA ALA A 594 -14.91 18.92 -14.63
C ALA A 594 -14.44 20.29 -14.10
N GLY A 595 -13.91 21.13 -14.99
CA GLY A 595 -13.35 22.44 -14.65
C GLY A 595 -12.06 22.41 -13.81
N LEU A 596 -11.40 21.25 -13.66
CA LEU A 596 -10.14 21.18 -12.92
C LEU A 596 -8.99 21.81 -13.73
N GLN A 597 -8.31 22.78 -13.13
CA GLN A 597 -6.97 23.22 -13.54
C GLN A 597 -5.92 22.43 -12.73
N THR A 598 -4.96 21.79 -13.37
CA THR A 598 -3.95 20.93 -12.71
C THR A 598 -2.56 21.07 -13.33
N ILE A 599 -1.52 20.75 -12.56
CA ILE A 599 -0.13 20.74 -13.01
C ILE A 599 0.39 19.30 -12.96
N VAL A 600 1.12 18.87 -14.00
CA VAL A 600 1.80 17.56 -14.06
C VAL A 600 3.29 17.76 -14.30
N GLY A 601 4.13 16.91 -13.69
CA GLY A 601 5.59 17.02 -13.80
C GLY A 601 6.14 16.84 -15.22
N GLY A 602 5.39 16.16 -16.08
CA GLY A 602 5.59 16.09 -17.52
C GLY A 602 4.60 15.15 -18.21
N LEU A 603 4.61 15.08 -19.54
CA LEU A 603 3.68 14.23 -20.31
C LEU A 603 4.38 13.53 -21.49
N ALA A 604 4.11 12.23 -21.65
CA ALA A 604 4.48 11.44 -22.83
C ALA A 604 3.27 11.28 -23.76
N ALA A 605 2.87 12.34 -24.46
CA ALA A 605 1.60 12.37 -25.20
C ALA A 605 1.51 11.30 -26.31
N ASP A 606 2.63 11.00 -26.98
CA ASP A 606 2.71 9.99 -28.05
C ASP A 606 2.82 8.53 -27.55
N ALA A 607 2.76 8.28 -26.24
CA ALA A 607 2.95 6.93 -25.67
C ALA A 607 1.81 5.93 -25.99
N GLY A 608 0.78 6.38 -26.71
CA GLY A 608 -0.21 5.54 -27.39
C GLY A 608 -1.60 5.52 -26.76
N GLY A 609 -1.76 6.09 -25.56
CA GLY A 609 -3.05 6.31 -24.91
C GLY A 609 -3.58 7.74 -25.10
N LEU A 610 -4.65 8.06 -24.38
CA LEU A 610 -5.31 9.37 -24.43
C LEU A 610 -5.09 10.21 -23.16
N VAL A 611 -5.11 11.53 -23.32
CA VAL A 611 -5.40 12.51 -22.27
C VAL A 611 -6.67 13.27 -22.68
N ASP A 612 -7.76 13.05 -21.95
CA ASP A 612 -9.02 13.77 -22.11
C ASP A 612 -9.06 14.93 -21.10
N VAL A 613 -8.89 16.17 -21.56
CA VAL A 613 -8.93 17.34 -20.67
C VAL A 613 -10.34 17.64 -20.14
N GLY A 614 -11.39 16.99 -20.67
CA GLY A 614 -12.77 17.29 -20.29
C GLY A 614 -13.08 18.76 -20.53
N SER A 615 -13.56 19.47 -19.50
CA SER A 615 -13.70 20.95 -19.48
C SER A 615 -12.62 21.65 -18.63
N GLY A 616 -11.51 20.97 -18.35
CA GLY A 616 -10.42 21.45 -17.51
C GLY A 616 -9.19 21.94 -18.28
N MET A 617 -8.08 22.11 -17.54
CA MET A 617 -6.78 22.57 -18.02
C MET A 617 -5.65 21.75 -17.39
N MET A 618 -4.63 21.43 -18.18
CA MET A 618 -3.39 20.80 -17.72
C MET A 618 -2.20 21.68 -18.08
N ILE A 619 -1.35 21.98 -17.11
CA ILE A 619 -0.02 22.56 -17.33
C ILE A 619 1.01 21.42 -17.25
N ILE A 620 1.75 21.23 -18.34
CA ILE A 620 2.79 20.22 -18.46
C ILE A 620 4.13 20.89 -18.15
N ALA A 621 4.67 20.63 -16.95
CA ALA A 621 5.84 21.35 -16.43
C ALA A 621 7.17 21.00 -17.13
N SER A 622 7.27 19.86 -17.83
CA SER A 622 8.46 19.49 -18.60
C SER A 622 8.21 18.37 -19.63
N GLY A 623 9.16 18.20 -20.56
CA GLY A 623 9.28 16.97 -21.34
C GLY A 623 8.29 16.81 -22.51
N LEU A 624 7.60 17.88 -22.90
CA LEU A 624 6.79 18.00 -24.11
C LEU A 624 7.11 19.36 -24.75
N THR A 625 7.33 19.40 -26.06
CA THR A 625 7.58 20.66 -26.81
C THR A 625 6.28 21.21 -27.38
N PRO A 626 6.21 22.51 -27.74
CA PRO A 626 5.04 23.09 -28.42
C PRO A 626 4.60 22.28 -29.66
N ALA A 627 5.53 21.93 -30.55
CA ALA A 627 5.24 21.10 -31.72
C ALA A 627 4.75 19.67 -31.36
N GLY A 628 5.27 19.07 -30.28
CA GLY A 628 4.78 17.80 -29.77
C GLY A 628 3.39 17.90 -29.15
N LEU A 629 3.07 19.02 -28.50
CA LEU A 629 1.74 19.31 -27.98
C LEU A 629 0.73 19.47 -29.12
N VAL A 630 1.03 20.26 -30.14
CA VAL A 630 0.17 20.41 -31.34
C VAL A 630 -0.04 19.07 -32.03
N SER A 631 1.02 18.28 -32.24
CA SER A 631 0.92 16.93 -32.82
C SER A 631 -0.01 16.01 -32.02
N ALA A 632 0.07 16.06 -30.68
CA ALA A 632 -0.81 15.30 -29.80
C ALA A 632 -2.27 15.79 -29.83
N ILE A 633 -2.51 17.10 -29.92
CA ILE A 633 -3.87 17.67 -30.07
C ILE A 633 -4.46 17.25 -31.41
N GLN A 634 -3.72 17.38 -32.52
CA GLN A 634 -4.14 16.88 -33.84
C GLN A 634 -4.48 15.38 -33.81
N ALA A 635 -3.66 14.56 -33.14
CA ALA A 635 -3.87 13.12 -33.02
C ALA A 635 -5.16 12.75 -32.24
N GLY A 636 -5.55 13.54 -31.24
CA GLY A 636 -6.79 13.36 -30.49
C GLY A 636 -8.02 14.02 -31.16
N ARG A 637 -7.82 15.09 -31.94
CA ARG A 637 -8.86 15.73 -32.77
C ARG A 637 -9.44 14.78 -33.82
N GLY A 638 -8.62 13.89 -34.36
CA GLY A 638 -9.04 12.85 -35.31
C GLY A 638 -9.56 13.47 -36.61
N ASP A 639 -10.82 13.24 -36.94
CA ASP A 639 -11.47 13.84 -38.13
C ASP A 639 -12.03 15.27 -37.90
N GLY A 640 -11.80 15.84 -36.71
CA GLY A 640 -12.44 17.08 -36.24
C GLY A 640 -13.39 16.85 -35.07
N SER A 641 -13.92 15.63 -34.92
CA SER A 641 -14.93 15.27 -33.91
C SER A 641 -14.37 14.92 -32.53
N TRP A 642 -13.06 15.10 -32.30
CA TRP A 642 -12.34 14.67 -31.08
C TRP A 642 -12.38 13.16 -30.83
N ASN A 643 -12.46 12.38 -31.92
CA ASN A 643 -12.58 10.91 -31.91
C ASN A 643 -11.24 10.16 -32.06
N GLY A 644 -10.11 10.85 -31.92
CA GLY A 644 -8.79 10.23 -31.94
C GLY A 644 -8.60 9.21 -30.82
N THR A 645 -7.86 8.13 -31.10
CA THR A 645 -7.63 7.01 -30.16
C THR A 645 -6.35 7.15 -29.33
N ARG A 646 -5.56 8.21 -29.57
CA ARG A 646 -4.31 8.55 -28.87
C ARG A 646 -4.10 10.07 -28.86
N GLY A 647 -3.19 10.58 -28.02
CA GLY A 647 -2.88 12.00 -27.94
C GLY A 647 -3.79 12.75 -26.96
N ILE A 648 -4.14 14.00 -27.26
CA ILE A 648 -4.90 14.89 -26.38
C ILE A 648 -6.27 15.21 -27.00
N THR A 649 -7.34 14.94 -26.25
CA THR A 649 -8.73 15.10 -26.66
C THR A 649 -9.56 15.83 -25.59
N SER A 650 -10.80 16.18 -25.91
CA SER A 650 -11.78 16.73 -24.96
C SER A 650 -13.15 16.15 -25.25
N THR A 651 -13.65 15.33 -24.32
CA THR A 651 -15.03 14.83 -24.37
C THR A 651 -16.07 15.94 -24.16
N ALA A 652 -15.69 17.09 -23.56
CA ALA A 652 -16.56 18.26 -23.48
C ALA A 652 -16.63 19.00 -24.82
N ALA A 653 -15.52 19.12 -25.57
CA ALA A 653 -15.52 19.70 -26.91
C ALA A 653 -16.34 18.83 -27.89
N ALA A 654 -16.17 17.50 -27.86
CA ALA A 654 -17.01 16.57 -28.63
C ALA A 654 -18.52 16.74 -28.33
N GLN A 655 -18.88 16.90 -27.04
CA GLN A 655 -20.26 17.13 -26.62
C GLN A 655 -20.80 18.52 -26.96
N ALA A 656 -19.94 19.53 -27.14
CA ALA A 656 -20.33 20.85 -27.60
C ALA A 656 -20.52 20.87 -29.12
N LEU A 657 -19.57 20.32 -29.89
CA LEU A 657 -19.65 20.24 -31.35
C LEU A 657 -20.83 19.40 -31.84
N SER A 658 -21.17 18.30 -31.16
CA SER A 658 -22.39 17.52 -31.44
C SER A 658 -23.71 18.26 -31.17
N ARG A 659 -23.66 19.44 -30.54
CA ARG A 659 -24.78 20.39 -30.37
C ARG A 659 -24.61 21.67 -31.22
N SER A 660 -23.66 21.67 -32.16
CA SER A 660 -23.26 22.84 -32.97
C SER A 660 -22.75 24.04 -32.14
N ILE A 661 -22.14 23.78 -30.98
CA ILE A 661 -21.47 24.79 -30.16
C ILE A 661 -19.95 24.69 -30.43
N PRO A 662 -19.32 25.66 -31.10
CA PRO A 662 -17.90 25.57 -31.47
C PRO A 662 -16.99 25.61 -30.23
N ARG A 663 -16.33 24.47 -29.95
CA ARG A 663 -15.39 24.27 -28.84
C ARG A 663 -14.29 23.31 -29.25
N THR A 664 -13.12 23.49 -28.68
CA THR A 664 -11.84 22.97 -29.18
C THR A 664 -10.85 22.83 -28.00
N ILE A 665 -9.56 22.66 -28.25
CA ILE A 665 -8.52 22.54 -27.21
C ILE A 665 -7.42 23.60 -27.42
N GLY A 666 -7.54 24.71 -26.71
CA GLY A 666 -6.54 25.76 -26.76
C GLY A 666 -5.24 25.37 -26.07
N TRP A 667 -4.12 25.96 -26.50
CA TRP A 667 -2.79 25.65 -25.97
C TRP A 667 -1.88 26.88 -25.88
N LEU A 668 -0.87 26.84 -25.01
CA LEU A 668 0.15 27.88 -24.87
C LEU A 668 1.55 27.28 -24.73
N ASP A 669 2.55 27.95 -25.29
CA ASP A 669 3.92 27.92 -24.76
C ASP A 669 4.02 29.00 -23.67
N ASN A 670 4.37 28.60 -22.45
CA ASN A 670 4.45 29.52 -21.31
C ASN A 670 5.80 30.27 -21.26
N GLY A 671 6.75 29.97 -22.15
CA GLY A 671 8.06 30.63 -22.27
C GLY A 671 9.11 30.21 -21.23
N ASP A 672 8.72 29.44 -20.21
CA ASP A 672 9.62 28.87 -19.19
C ASP A 672 10.03 27.41 -19.47
N GLY A 673 9.57 26.84 -20.61
CA GLY A 673 9.74 25.44 -20.97
C GLY A 673 8.59 24.52 -20.53
N SER A 674 7.57 25.06 -19.86
CA SER A 674 6.28 24.40 -19.67
C SER A 674 5.29 24.80 -20.77
N VAL A 675 4.31 23.92 -21.02
CA VAL A 675 3.23 24.16 -21.99
C VAL A 675 1.87 23.91 -21.36
N SER A 676 0.88 24.71 -21.73
CA SER A 676 -0.50 24.64 -21.21
C SER A 676 -1.45 24.08 -22.26
N VAL A 677 -2.46 23.32 -21.83
CA VAL A 677 -3.53 22.81 -22.71
C VAL A 677 -4.87 22.79 -21.98
N ALA A 678 -5.93 23.32 -22.61
CA ALA A 678 -7.24 23.53 -21.97
C ALA A 678 -8.40 23.26 -22.93
N TYR A 679 -9.56 22.90 -22.39
CA TYR A 679 -10.83 23.05 -23.11
C TYR A 679 -11.08 24.53 -23.41
N ALA A 680 -11.25 24.87 -24.69
CA ALA A 680 -11.36 26.24 -25.14
C ALA A 680 -12.50 26.48 -26.14
N ALA A 681 -12.78 27.74 -26.43
CA ALA A 681 -13.44 28.19 -27.64
C ALA A 681 -12.38 28.73 -28.64
N PRO A 682 -12.58 28.59 -29.96
CA PRO A 682 -11.81 29.37 -30.93
C PRO A 682 -11.92 30.87 -30.59
N GLY A 683 -10.80 31.59 -30.58
CA GLY A 683 -10.76 32.97 -30.10
C GLY A 683 -10.42 33.18 -28.63
N ASP A 684 -10.36 32.16 -27.78
CA ASP A 684 -9.76 32.28 -26.43
C ASP A 684 -8.25 32.06 -26.54
N THR A 685 -7.50 33.13 -26.82
CA THR A 685 -6.07 33.09 -27.11
C THR A 685 -5.20 32.94 -25.86
N ASN A 686 -5.75 33.23 -24.68
CA ASN A 686 -5.01 33.31 -23.40
C ASN A 686 -5.37 32.20 -22.39
N LEU A 687 -6.42 31.42 -22.68
CA LEU A 687 -7.01 30.32 -21.88
C LEU A 687 -7.69 30.74 -20.56
N ASP A 688 -8.11 32.01 -20.43
CA ASP A 688 -8.81 32.52 -19.25
C ASP A 688 -10.32 32.21 -19.22
N SER A 689 -10.83 31.56 -20.28
CA SER A 689 -12.23 31.17 -20.48
C SER A 689 -13.20 32.30 -20.82
N ASN A 690 -12.71 33.48 -21.21
CA ASN A 690 -13.47 34.51 -21.93
C ASN A 690 -13.08 34.53 -23.43
N VAL A 691 -13.71 35.42 -24.19
CA VAL A 691 -13.22 35.86 -25.50
C VAL A 691 -13.46 37.37 -25.51
N ASP A 692 -12.41 38.18 -25.44
CA ASP A 692 -12.54 39.64 -25.29
C ASP A 692 -11.52 40.45 -26.12
N ILE A 693 -11.43 41.76 -25.85
CA ILE A 693 -10.53 42.68 -26.54
C ILE A 693 -9.04 42.29 -26.44
N LEU A 694 -8.62 41.57 -25.40
CA LEU A 694 -7.26 41.04 -25.24
C LEU A 694 -6.98 39.95 -26.29
N ASP A 695 -7.96 39.10 -26.57
CA ASP A 695 -7.83 38.06 -27.59
C ASP A 695 -7.82 38.63 -29.02
N ALA A 696 -8.73 39.57 -29.28
CA ALA A 696 -8.74 40.31 -30.54
C ALA A 696 -7.44 41.11 -30.73
N ALA A 697 -6.83 41.61 -29.66
CA ALA A 697 -5.50 42.22 -29.70
C ALA A 697 -4.40 41.21 -30.00
N ASN A 698 -4.41 40.03 -29.36
CA ASN A 698 -3.41 38.97 -29.58
C ASN A 698 -3.43 38.45 -31.03
N PHE A 699 -4.62 38.16 -31.57
CA PHE A 699 -4.85 37.72 -32.96
C PHE A 699 -4.28 38.71 -33.99
N LEU A 700 -4.33 40.02 -33.69
CA LEU A 700 -3.85 41.08 -34.58
C LEU A 700 -2.38 41.46 -34.33
N ALA A 701 -1.88 41.37 -33.09
CA ALA A 701 -0.57 41.89 -32.68
C ALA A 701 0.60 41.16 -33.34
N GLY A 702 0.48 39.86 -33.59
CA GLY A 702 1.50 39.08 -34.31
C GLY A 702 1.56 39.37 -35.81
N GLY A 703 0.55 40.04 -36.39
CA GLY A 703 0.46 40.29 -37.84
C GLY A 703 0.37 39.01 -38.68
N ARG A 704 -0.15 37.91 -38.11
CA ARG A 704 -0.12 36.57 -38.72
C ARG A 704 -1.20 36.31 -39.76
N PHE A 705 -2.36 36.97 -39.61
CA PHE A 705 -3.50 36.83 -40.50
C PHE A 705 -3.14 37.03 -41.99
N ASP A 706 -3.47 36.05 -42.83
CA ASP A 706 -3.17 35.98 -44.28
C ASP A 706 -1.67 36.15 -44.64
N SER A 707 -0.75 36.02 -43.67
CA SER A 707 0.70 36.27 -43.88
C SER A 707 1.48 35.08 -44.44
N GLY A 708 0.96 33.85 -44.27
CA GLY A 708 1.69 32.61 -44.54
C GLY A 708 2.91 32.34 -43.64
N LEU A 709 3.08 33.12 -42.56
CA LEU A 709 4.09 32.87 -41.52
C LEU A 709 3.58 31.87 -40.49
N LEU A 710 4.49 31.08 -39.91
CA LEU A 710 4.15 30.17 -38.81
C LEU A 710 3.59 30.94 -37.59
N ALA A 711 2.46 30.48 -37.07
CA ALA A 711 1.76 31.03 -35.93
C ALA A 711 1.51 29.99 -34.83
N ALA A 712 1.13 30.46 -33.64
CA ALA A 712 0.64 29.65 -32.54
C ALA A 712 -0.81 30.00 -32.17
N TRP A 713 -1.43 29.21 -31.29
CA TRP A 713 -2.80 29.43 -30.81
C TRP A 713 -3.02 30.84 -30.21
N ASN A 714 -2.03 31.34 -29.46
CA ASN A 714 -2.08 32.69 -28.88
C ASN A 714 -1.81 33.81 -29.91
N GLU A 715 -1.52 33.47 -31.17
CA GLU A 715 -1.44 34.40 -32.30
C GLU A 715 -2.62 34.26 -33.28
N GLY A 716 -3.49 33.25 -33.07
CA GLY A 716 -4.71 33.04 -33.84
C GLY A 716 -4.87 31.67 -34.53
N ASP A 717 -3.92 30.74 -34.42
CA ASP A 717 -4.07 29.39 -35.02
C ASP A 717 -5.07 28.55 -34.20
N PHE A 718 -6.33 28.54 -34.62
CA PHE A 718 -7.40 27.78 -33.98
C PHE A 718 -7.69 26.45 -34.69
N THR A 719 -7.22 26.32 -35.95
CA THR A 719 -7.36 25.11 -36.77
C THR A 719 -6.21 24.12 -36.60
N TYR A 720 -5.14 24.49 -35.91
CA TYR A 720 -3.88 23.77 -35.68
C TYR A 720 -3.07 23.46 -36.94
N ASP A 721 -3.20 24.24 -38.02
CA ASP A 721 -2.45 24.05 -39.26
C ASP A 721 -1.16 24.88 -39.35
N SER A 722 -0.87 25.64 -38.28
CA SER A 722 0.30 26.51 -38.11
C SER A 722 0.31 27.81 -38.94
N VAL A 723 -0.80 28.20 -39.58
CA VAL A 723 -0.98 29.59 -40.09
C VAL A 723 -2.15 30.27 -39.37
N VAL A 724 -2.50 31.49 -39.80
CA VAL A 724 -3.74 32.16 -39.42
C VAL A 724 -4.35 32.73 -40.69
N ASP A 725 -5.54 32.29 -41.07
CA ASP A 725 -6.24 32.80 -42.25
C ASP A 725 -7.72 33.12 -41.98
N ILE A 726 -8.49 33.34 -43.04
CA ILE A 726 -9.92 33.65 -42.97
C ILE A 726 -10.76 32.55 -42.27
N LEU A 727 -10.28 31.31 -42.19
CA LEU A 727 -10.92 30.21 -41.48
C LEU A 727 -10.80 30.37 -39.96
N ASP A 728 -9.63 30.73 -39.43
CA ASP A 728 -9.47 30.99 -37.98
C ASP A 728 -10.28 32.22 -37.54
N ALA A 729 -10.29 33.28 -38.37
CA ALA A 729 -11.14 34.44 -38.15
C ALA A 729 -12.64 34.08 -38.18
N ALA A 730 -13.04 33.18 -39.09
CA ALA A 730 -14.41 32.67 -39.14
C ALA A 730 -14.75 31.80 -37.91
N ASP A 731 -13.85 30.93 -37.46
CA ASP A 731 -14.03 30.08 -36.29
C ASP A 731 -14.20 30.94 -35.02
N LEU A 732 -13.34 31.94 -34.79
CA LEU A 732 -13.46 32.93 -33.71
C LEU A 732 -14.84 33.62 -33.72
N LEU A 733 -15.23 34.19 -34.87
CA LEU A 733 -16.49 34.92 -35.01
C LEU A 733 -17.71 34.00 -34.89
N SER A 734 -17.61 32.73 -35.31
CA SER A 734 -18.68 31.74 -35.23
C SER A 734 -19.09 31.41 -33.80
N THR A 735 -18.20 31.63 -32.82
CA THR A 735 -18.49 31.36 -31.41
C THR A 735 -19.56 32.26 -30.82
N GLY A 736 -19.68 33.50 -31.33
CA GLY A 736 -20.54 34.52 -30.75
C GLY A 736 -20.21 34.91 -29.31
N LEU A 737 -18.98 34.65 -28.83
CA LEU A 737 -18.57 34.84 -27.43
C LEU A 737 -17.91 36.19 -27.11
N TYR A 738 -17.53 36.97 -28.12
CA TYR A 738 -16.79 38.21 -27.95
C TYR A 738 -17.52 39.20 -27.01
N ASP A 739 -16.86 39.61 -25.92
CA ASP A 739 -17.40 40.43 -24.82
C ASP A 739 -18.66 39.86 -24.11
N VAL A 740 -18.98 38.56 -24.27
CA VAL A 740 -20.11 37.88 -23.61
C VAL A 740 -19.77 37.37 -22.20
N GLY A 741 -18.47 37.21 -21.91
CA GLY A 741 -17.95 36.72 -20.62
C GLY A 741 -17.81 35.19 -20.53
N ALA A 742 -17.47 34.73 -19.33
CA ALA A 742 -16.86 33.41 -19.14
C ALA A 742 -17.73 32.22 -19.62
N TYR A 743 -17.23 31.50 -20.63
CA TYR A 743 -17.98 30.41 -21.29
C TYR A 743 -17.74 29.02 -20.67
N ASN A 744 -16.81 28.90 -19.71
CA ASN A 744 -16.47 27.67 -19.01
C ASN A 744 -16.49 27.89 -17.48
N LEU A 745 -17.68 27.86 -16.88
CA LEU A 745 -17.84 28.07 -15.44
C LEU A 745 -17.44 26.82 -14.63
N SER A 746 -16.54 27.00 -13.67
CA SER A 746 -16.08 25.92 -12.80
C SER A 746 -17.16 25.43 -11.82
N ALA A 747 -17.08 24.16 -11.41
CA ALA A 747 -18.16 23.46 -10.69
C ALA A 747 -18.52 24.00 -9.29
N GLY A 748 -17.81 25.02 -8.78
CA GLY A 748 -18.14 25.74 -7.55
C GLY A 748 -18.82 27.10 -7.75
N ALA A 749 -18.96 27.58 -8.99
CA ALA A 749 -19.49 28.92 -9.29
C ALA A 749 -21.03 29.00 -9.34
N ALA A 750 -21.73 27.86 -9.31
CA ALA A 750 -23.18 27.78 -9.32
C ALA A 750 -23.80 28.18 -7.96
N THR A 751 -23.80 29.49 -7.68
CA THR A 751 -24.64 30.10 -6.63
C THR A 751 -25.92 30.65 -7.26
N ASP A 752 -27.03 30.59 -6.52
CA ASP A 752 -28.37 30.81 -7.07
C ASP A 752 -28.62 32.22 -7.62
N VAL A 753 -28.53 32.37 -8.96
CA VAL A 753 -29.31 33.37 -9.69
C VAL A 753 -30.52 32.66 -10.28
N ILE A 754 -31.61 32.62 -9.49
CA ILE A 754 -32.91 32.13 -9.97
C ILE A 754 -33.45 33.14 -10.99
N ALA A 755 -33.18 32.90 -12.27
CA ALA A 755 -33.86 33.56 -13.36
C ALA A 755 -35.34 33.16 -13.31
N VAL A 756 -36.22 34.11 -12.98
CA VAL A 756 -37.67 33.89 -12.94
C VAL A 756 -38.16 33.54 -14.35
N PRO A 757 -38.87 32.43 -14.57
CA PRO A 757 -39.40 32.10 -15.89
C PRO A 757 -40.52 33.08 -16.28
N GLU A 758 -40.26 33.93 -17.27
CA GLU A 758 -41.34 34.66 -17.96
C GLU A 758 -42.12 33.68 -18.86
N PRO A 759 -43.47 33.76 -18.90
CA PRO A 759 -44.29 32.81 -19.65
C PRO A 759 -44.23 33.10 -21.15
N ALA A 760 -43.63 32.19 -21.92
CA ALA A 760 -43.63 32.27 -23.38
C ALA A 760 -45.07 32.18 -23.95
N PRO A 761 -45.54 33.18 -24.72
CA PRO A 761 -46.87 33.12 -25.33
C PRO A 761 -46.88 32.14 -26.52
N SER A 762 -47.83 31.21 -26.52
CA SER A 762 -47.98 30.18 -27.56
C SER A 762 -48.58 30.74 -28.85
N LEU A 763 -47.72 31.14 -29.80
CA LEU A 763 -48.14 31.54 -31.15
C LEU A 763 -48.42 30.33 -32.05
N VAL A 764 -49.65 29.81 -31.95
CA VAL A 764 -50.24 28.92 -32.96
C VAL A 764 -50.90 29.79 -34.05
N GLY A 765 -50.56 29.51 -35.31
CA GLY A 765 -51.40 29.86 -36.46
C GLY A 765 -51.20 31.24 -37.11
N PHE A 766 -50.24 31.32 -38.05
CA PHE A 766 -50.34 32.28 -39.15
C PHE A 766 -51.22 31.68 -40.26
N ALA A 767 -52.47 32.11 -40.34
CA ALA A 767 -53.38 31.82 -41.45
C ALA A 767 -54.44 32.92 -41.61
N CYS A 768 -55.04 33.04 -42.80
CA CYS A 768 -56.15 33.95 -43.12
C CYS A 768 -55.86 35.46 -42.96
N ALA A 769 -55.07 36.01 -43.88
CA ALA A 769 -55.16 37.42 -44.24
C ALA A 769 -56.31 37.67 -45.25
N ALA A 770 -56.75 38.93 -45.35
CA ALA A 770 -57.84 39.45 -46.20
C ALA A 770 -59.27 39.01 -45.79
N TRP A 771 -60.32 39.80 -45.99
CA TRP A 771 -60.50 41.02 -46.80
C TRP A 771 -60.80 42.29 -45.98
N GLY A 772 -60.47 43.49 -46.51
CA GLY A 772 -60.61 44.74 -45.74
C GLY A 772 -60.57 46.11 -46.44
N GLY A 773 -60.56 46.20 -47.78
CA GLY A 773 -60.84 47.47 -48.51
C GLY A 773 -59.75 48.55 -48.54
N VAL A 774 -59.15 48.76 -49.72
CA VAL A 774 -58.17 49.83 -50.00
C VAL A 774 -58.83 51.22 -50.09
N ILE A 775 -58.18 52.25 -49.52
CA ILE A 775 -57.90 53.57 -50.15
C ILE A 775 -56.85 54.31 -49.30
N ALA A 776 -55.87 54.95 -49.97
CA ALA A 776 -54.65 55.46 -49.34
C ALA A 776 -54.71 56.95 -48.91
N TRP A 777 -53.56 57.44 -48.41
CA TRP A 777 -53.21 58.86 -48.22
C TRP A 777 -53.74 59.58 -46.97
N ARG A 778 -53.17 59.26 -45.79
CA ARG A 778 -53.37 60.06 -44.55
C ARG A 778 -52.09 60.54 -43.87
N ARG A 779 -51.77 61.80 -44.18
CA ARG A 779 -51.20 62.83 -43.28
C ARG A 779 -51.54 62.55 -41.79
N SER A 780 -50.57 62.39 -40.87
CA SER A 780 -49.62 63.36 -40.31
C SER A 780 -50.19 64.29 -39.23
N ARG A 781 -49.33 64.66 -38.24
CA ARG A 781 -49.51 65.60 -37.11
C ARG A 781 -50.09 64.96 -35.82
N GLY A 782 -49.62 65.28 -34.60
CA GLY A 782 -48.33 65.87 -34.23
C GLY A 782 -48.32 66.81 -33.01
N ARG A 783 -47.14 66.91 -32.38
CA ARG A 783 -46.63 67.99 -31.49
C ARG A 783 -47.37 68.34 -30.16
N ARG A 784 -46.60 68.16 -29.08
CA ARG A 784 -46.23 69.16 -28.03
C ARG A 784 -47.06 69.32 -26.72
N ARG A 785 -46.29 69.23 -25.62
CA ARG A 785 -46.15 70.17 -24.46
C ARG A 785 -47.04 70.01 -23.18
N ARG A 786 -46.30 69.71 -22.09
CA ARG A 786 -46.14 70.49 -20.82
C ARG A 786 -47.02 70.23 -19.57
N PHE A 787 -46.28 70.10 -18.45
CA PHE A 787 -46.49 70.61 -17.06
C PHE A 787 -47.43 69.89 -16.04
N ARG A 788 -46.75 69.27 -15.05
CA ARG A 788 -46.82 69.47 -13.56
C ARG A 788 -48.07 69.10 -12.73
N ASN A 789 -47.76 68.79 -11.44
CA ASN A 789 -48.57 68.93 -10.21
C ASN A 789 -49.71 67.90 -9.98
N GLU A 790 -50.04 67.42 -8.75
CA GLU A 790 -49.41 67.51 -7.40
C GLU A 790 -50.06 66.51 -6.39
N VAL A 791 -49.67 66.53 -5.10
CA VAL A 791 -50.46 66.16 -3.87
C VAL A 791 -50.73 64.66 -3.50
N VAL A 792 -50.99 64.22 -2.23
CA VAL A 792 -50.35 64.44 -0.88
C VAL A 792 -50.96 63.53 0.27
N ILE A 793 -50.16 63.19 1.33
CA ILE A 793 -50.48 62.78 2.75
C ILE A 793 -51.27 61.47 3.14
N ALA A 794 -50.53 60.49 3.73
CA ALA A 794 -50.51 59.84 5.10
C ALA A 794 -51.69 59.96 6.16
N PRO A 795 -51.61 59.46 7.44
CA PRO A 795 -51.31 58.11 8.04
C PRO A 795 -52.20 57.67 9.28
N ARG A 796 -51.80 56.59 10.04
CA ARG A 796 -52.22 56.10 11.42
C ARG A 796 -53.43 55.12 11.56
N THR A 797 -53.67 54.24 12.58
CA THR A 797 -52.92 53.57 13.72
C THR A 797 -53.75 52.43 14.43
N PHE A 798 -53.09 51.56 15.23
CA PHE A 798 -53.54 50.90 16.52
C PHE A 798 -54.24 49.49 16.63
N ARG A 799 -53.59 48.58 17.41
CA ARG A 799 -54.05 47.59 18.46
C ARG A 799 -55.24 46.59 18.26
N ARG A 800 -54.99 45.25 18.43
CA ARG A 800 -55.46 44.36 19.56
C ARG A 800 -55.07 42.86 19.40
N ALA A 801 -55.35 42.01 20.43
CA ALA A 801 -55.13 40.54 20.55
C ALA A 801 -55.94 39.97 21.76
N PRO A 802 -55.94 38.65 22.15
CA PRO A 802 -55.64 37.37 21.46
C PRO A 802 -56.96 36.53 21.28
N PRO A 803 -57.43 35.45 22.01
CA PRO A 803 -56.88 34.44 22.97
C PRO A 803 -57.32 32.92 22.81
N THR A 804 -56.56 31.97 23.42
CA THR A 804 -56.98 30.60 23.94
C THR A 804 -57.48 29.50 22.94
N THR A 805 -57.58 28.17 23.21
CA THR A 805 -57.66 27.32 24.46
C THR A 805 -56.68 26.09 24.47
N ALA A 806 -57.01 24.92 25.06
CA ALA A 806 -56.10 23.75 25.30
C ALA A 806 -56.82 22.39 25.66
N SER A 807 -56.04 21.29 25.85
CA SER A 807 -56.37 19.89 26.32
C SER A 807 -57.12 18.94 25.34
N GLY A 808 -57.16 17.59 25.47
CA GLY A 808 -56.37 16.61 26.28
C GLY A 808 -57.09 15.28 26.66
N GLY A 809 -56.48 14.09 26.46
CA GLY A 809 -56.68 12.87 27.32
C GLY A 809 -57.29 11.55 26.78
N SER A 810 -56.74 10.42 27.27
CA SER A 810 -57.34 9.06 27.48
C SER A 810 -57.46 7.99 26.34
N SER A 811 -57.65 6.72 26.75
CA SER A 811 -57.72 5.45 25.96
C SER A 811 -58.66 4.46 26.67
N PRO A 812 -59.32 3.48 25.98
CA PRO A 812 -58.99 2.05 26.28
C PRO A 812 -59.37 0.95 25.22
N ARG A 813 -58.82 -0.29 25.40
CA ARG A 813 -59.44 -1.64 25.11
C ARG A 813 -59.67 -2.06 23.62
N ARG A 814 -59.71 -3.36 23.19
CA ARG A 814 -59.29 -4.69 23.75
C ARG A 814 -59.39 -5.83 22.68
N SER A 815 -58.36 -6.69 22.52
CA SER A 815 -58.39 -8.19 22.34
C SER A 815 -59.30 -8.87 21.25
N PRO A 816 -59.29 -10.23 20.99
CA PRO A 816 -58.54 -11.35 21.61
C PRO A 816 -58.01 -12.52 20.69
N THR A 817 -57.07 -13.34 21.21
CA THR A 817 -56.91 -14.84 21.06
C THR A 817 -56.75 -15.52 19.67
N CYS A 818 -56.21 -16.75 19.49
CA CYS A 818 -55.74 -17.82 20.41
C CYS A 818 -54.69 -18.81 19.81
N SER A 819 -53.88 -19.43 20.69
CA SER A 819 -53.39 -20.85 20.79
C SER A 819 -53.32 -21.82 19.57
N THR A 820 -52.57 -22.94 19.54
CA THR A 820 -51.82 -23.81 20.51
C THR A 820 -50.47 -24.25 19.87
N ALA A 821 -49.34 -24.45 20.56
CA ALA A 821 -49.00 -25.41 21.63
C ALA A 821 -49.00 -26.90 21.19
N GLY A 822 -47.86 -27.57 21.36
CA GLY A 822 -47.54 -28.94 20.93
C GLY A 822 -46.05 -29.21 21.07
#